data_AF-A0A943B6J2-F1
#
_entry.id   AF-A0A943B6J2-F1
#
_cell.length_a   1.000
_cell.length_b   1.000
_cell.length_c   1.000
_cell.angle_alpha   90.00
_cell.angle_beta   90.00
_cell.angle_gamma   90.00
#
_symmetry.space_group_name_H-M   'P 1'
#
loop_
_entity.id
_entity.type
_entity.pdbx_description
1 polymer ?
#
loop_
_entity_poly.entity_id
_entity_poly.type
_entity_poly.pdbx_seq_one_letter_code
_entity_poly.pdbx_strand_id
1 'polypeptide(L)'
;TATGDVVAVSGEESFHSFSASSSTKFLSAKASASEQAAVTPGGSDIHGRNVTIGGGDNVLISGSTVTADEDLKVAAAGDVVVNAAAESAAARSESKRSRAGLLGLSGGTFEFYSKTTTKDAAQSVGNAGSVLSAGHDLTLDAGRDATIIGSAVAAGHDASLSAGRDVNLLPGQEYGFRSHSEKRESIGIGASFSASGLGLFAGYRATEQGLEHQGDYTAGSLVSAGNDVAVKAGRDVNQVGSHIDAGRDVALDAGRDWNMTASYDTESLHQYIKQTQVGISASAGSKAWDAVRATGRLPEELTAGRGGAGYSALTAAGAGLQYVDAVNSGLSELLSASVSAGASSSRTDYRGATSTAQPSGVYAGRDVQVEAGRDIIIEGGRVVAERDVSLDAGRDLTISAALNTGSSSTTSSSAGADVGLKGSIGASGVGGGVNMSAYASGSTSSGRSDTRVDAVIAAGDTLSSSSGRDTTVAGAHLEGDSVWMDVGRDLTVASLQDHTENESSSWSAGGSVTVGAGVSGSVGVSGGSSHMSSGWVNTQTSILGQKKTILHVGDTTRLEGGLIASATGNLLIDTGSLMFTDIQGSKKGESIIWGLSGSYDSKANESITSWGVNRLPVVELGYASFDRYQKTRATVGEGQIVVRDGSDTEALNRDVSRAQEEIWGDNIKMNLFISPSTIQDIVEEGLDGDLGRAWAFPNTIVGLIGGTLGTGVNILFGEKTEIIYDWNAINFTNTPFYKLAKIFNNNIIPGAITFGNIELYSEGIYPNNYSSVYIPSDPQLALRLSGITHLEFSTHEEKHTYQYQHYGPFYGLFYVLGGFASGDNPFELEADQYSLSNMH
;
A
#
# COMPACT_ATOMS: atom_id res chain seq x y z
N THR A 1 22.38 -37.19 -37.72
CA THR A 1 22.17 -36.06 -38.66
C THR A 1 21.15 -36.45 -39.70
N ALA A 2 20.32 -35.52 -40.17
CA ALA A 2 19.32 -35.72 -41.20
C ALA A 2 19.43 -34.66 -42.30
N THR A 3 18.93 -34.93 -43.50
CA THR A 3 18.90 -33.97 -44.61
C THR A 3 17.74 -32.97 -44.53
N GLY A 4 16.78 -33.20 -43.63
CA GLY A 4 15.69 -32.28 -43.31
C GLY A 4 15.69 -31.97 -41.82
N ASP A 5 14.52 -31.78 -41.22
CA ASP A 5 14.39 -31.45 -39.80
C ASP A 5 14.84 -32.59 -38.86
N VAL A 6 15.41 -32.22 -37.70
CA VAL A 6 15.62 -33.11 -36.55
C VAL A 6 14.85 -32.59 -35.36
N VAL A 7 14.01 -33.44 -34.77
CA VAL A 7 13.12 -33.08 -33.67
C VAL A 7 13.34 -34.06 -32.52
N ALA A 8 13.81 -33.55 -31.38
CA ALA A 8 13.90 -34.24 -30.10
C ALA A 8 12.95 -33.59 -29.11
N VAL A 9 11.77 -34.17 -28.94
CA VAL A 9 10.68 -33.58 -28.13
C VAL A 9 10.28 -34.55 -27.02
N SER A 10 9.79 -34.00 -25.92
CA SER A 10 9.18 -34.77 -24.85
C SER A 10 7.88 -35.44 -25.32
N GLY A 11 7.66 -36.68 -24.88
CA GLY A 11 6.31 -37.26 -24.85
C GLY A 11 5.48 -36.62 -23.72
N GLU A 12 4.17 -36.87 -23.72
CA GLU A 12 3.29 -36.40 -22.64
C GLU A 12 2.77 -37.59 -21.83
N GLU A 13 2.98 -37.55 -20.52
CA GLU A 13 2.28 -38.42 -19.59
C GLU A 13 1.08 -37.67 -19.01
N SER A 14 -0.11 -38.22 -19.19
CA SER A 14 -1.34 -37.65 -18.66
C SER A 14 -1.84 -38.46 -17.47
N PHE A 15 -2.06 -37.79 -16.35
CA PHE A 15 -2.75 -38.30 -15.18
C PHE A 15 -4.14 -37.66 -15.07
N HIS A 16 -5.15 -38.48 -14.84
CA HIS A 16 -6.50 -38.00 -14.49
C HIS A 16 -7.04 -38.86 -13.35
N SER A 17 -7.59 -38.21 -12.34
CA SER A 17 -8.33 -38.88 -11.28
C SER A 17 -9.58 -38.11 -10.91
N PHE A 18 -10.65 -38.86 -10.71
CA PHE A 18 -11.91 -38.36 -10.19
C PHE A 18 -12.33 -39.21 -9.00
N SER A 19 -12.63 -38.57 -7.88
CA SER A 19 -13.16 -39.23 -6.69
C SER A 19 -14.39 -38.49 -6.18
N ALA A 20 -15.43 -39.23 -5.88
CA ALA A 20 -16.61 -38.71 -5.20
C ALA A 20 -16.96 -39.65 -4.05
N SER A 21 -17.26 -39.07 -2.89
CA SER A 21 -17.71 -39.83 -1.74
C SER A 21 -18.83 -39.10 -1.03
N SER A 22 -19.80 -39.86 -0.54
CA SER A 22 -20.82 -39.38 0.37
C SER A 22 -20.88 -40.33 1.56
N SER A 23 -21.04 -39.77 2.75
CA SER A 23 -21.24 -40.54 3.95
C SER A 23 -22.24 -39.85 4.84
N THR A 24 -23.11 -40.64 5.44
CA THR A 24 -24.12 -40.20 6.38
C THR A 24 -23.91 -41.01 7.65
N LYS A 25 -23.65 -40.32 8.76
CA LYS A 25 -23.57 -40.91 10.10
C LYS A 25 -24.67 -40.30 10.97
N PHE A 26 -24.90 -40.86 12.15
CA PHE A 26 -25.81 -40.26 13.13
C PHE A 26 -25.45 -38.77 13.33
N LEU A 27 -26.40 -37.88 13.00
CA LEU A 27 -26.29 -36.42 13.09
C LEU A 27 -25.20 -35.73 12.23
N SER A 28 -24.62 -36.40 11.23
CA SER A 28 -23.69 -35.73 10.32
C SER A 28 -23.75 -36.28 8.90
N ALA A 29 -23.63 -35.41 7.91
CA ALA A 29 -23.46 -35.77 6.52
C ALA A 29 -22.22 -35.08 5.94
N LYS A 30 -21.46 -35.82 5.13
CA LYS A 30 -20.34 -35.28 4.37
C LYS A 30 -20.45 -35.77 2.94
N ALA A 31 -20.38 -34.85 1.99
CA ALA A 31 -20.18 -35.15 0.58
C ALA A 31 -18.91 -34.41 0.13
N SER A 32 -18.07 -35.07 -0.65
CA SER A 32 -16.94 -34.44 -1.30
C SER A 32 -16.74 -35.01 -2.69
N ALA A 33 -16.44 -34.14 -3.64
CA ALA A 33 -15.96 -34.49 -4.95
C ALA A 33 -14.60 -33.83 -5.15
N SER A 34 -13.65 -34.55 -5.73
CA SER A 34 -12.35 -34.02 -6.11
C SER A 34 -11.96 -34.58 -7.46
N GLU A 35 -11.41 -33.73 -8.30
CA GLU A 35 -10.85 -34.09 -9.57
C GLU A 35 -9.47 -33.47 -9.69
N GLN A 36 -8.54 -34.26 -10.21
CA GLN A 36 -7.18 -33.84 -10.46
C GLN A 36 -6.79 -34.30 -11.85
N ALA A 37 -6.15 -33.42 -12.61
CA ALA A 37 -5.54 -33.73 -13.88
C ALA A 37 -4.12 -33.17 -13.88
N ALA A 38 -3.18 -33.90 -14.45
CA ALA A 38 -1.84 -33.41 -14.68
C ALA A 38 -1.33 -33.92 -16.04
N VAL A 39 -0.54 -33.10 -16.71
CA VAL A 39 0.23 -33.46 -17.89
C VAL A 39 1.69 -33.15 -17.58
N THR A 40 2.54 -34.16 -17.60
CA THR A 40 3.98 -34.03 -17.33
C THR A 40 4.77 -34.41 -18.59
N PRO A 41 5.73 -33.58 -19.02
CA PRO A 41 6.63 -33.91 -20.13
C PRO A 41 7.57 -35.06 -19.75
N GLY A 42 7.60 -36.11 -20.57
CA GLY A 42 8.59 -37.18 -20.54
C GLY A 42 9.64 -36.95 -21.63
N GLY A 43 10.69 -36.18 -21.30
CA GLY A 43 11.76 -35.79 -22.22
C GLY A 43 12.52 -36.94 -22.88
N SER A 44 13.05 -36.71 -24.08
CA SER A 44 14.06 -37.60 -24.65
C SER A 44 15.38 -37.40 -23.89
N ASP A 45 16.06 -38.50 -23.53
CA ASP A 45 17.40 -38.48 -22.93
C ASP A 45 18.43 -38.99 -23.96
N ILE A 46 19.29 -38.08 -24.42
CA ILE A 46 20.33 -38.38 -25.40
C ILE A 46 21.68 -38.24 -24.70
N HIS A 47 22.36 -39.37 -24.47
CA HIS A 47 23.68 -39.42 -23.87
C HIS A 47 24.72 -40.05 -24.79
N GLY A 48 25.95 -39.55 -24.76
CA GLY A 48 27.10 -40.18 -25.40
C GLY A 48 28.40 -39.47 -25.06
N ARG A 49 29.53 -40.05 -25.48
CA ARG A 49 30.84 -39.41 -25.28
C ARG A 49 30.96 -38.11 -26.07
N ASN A 50 30.61 -38.15 -27.36
CA ASN A 50 30.43 -36.96 -28.19
C ASN A 50 29.04 -37.06 -28.82
N VAL A 51 28.30 -35.96 -28.82
CA VAL A 51 26.92 -35.93 -29.36
C VAL A 51 26.84 -34.90 -30.48
N THR A 52 26.27 -35.30 -31.61
CA THR A 52 26.01 -34.38 -32.74
C THR A 52 24.57 -34.50 -33.20
N ILE A 53 23.82 -33.42 -33.05
CA ILE A 53 22.45 -33.25 -33.56
C ILE A 53 22.53 -32.29 -34.75
N GLY A 54 22.24 -32.79 -35.95
CA GLY A 54 22.38 -32.01 -37.17
C GLY A 54 21.16 -32.12 -38.07
N GLY A 55 20.46 -31.02 -38.31
CA GLY A 55 19.36 -30.90 -39.26
C GLY A 55 19.79 -30.25 -40.57
N GLY A 56 19.31 -30.76 -41.70
CA GLY A 56 19.51 -30.13 -43.00
C GLY A 56 18.65 -28.87 -43.18
N ASP A 57 17.52 -28.82 -42.46
CA ASP A 57 16.64 -27.65 -42.38
C ASP A 57 16.68 -27.09 -40.96
N ASN A 58 15.93 -27.64 -40.00
CA ASN A 58 15.87 -27.12 -38.62
C ASN A 58 16.20 -28.19 -37.57
N VAL A 59 16.54 -27.74 -36.35
CA VAL A 59 16.63 -28.59 -35.15
C VAL A 59 15.70 -28.03 -34.07
N LEU A 60 14.86 -28.89 -33.50
CA LEU A 60 14.04 -28.59 -32.32
C LEU A 60 14.36 -29.55 -31.18
N ILE A 61 14.71 -29.01 -30.02
CA ILE A 61 14.88 -29.73 -28.75
C ILE A 61 13.89 -29.15 -27.75
N SER A 62 12.92 -29.96 -27.29
CA SER A 62 11.85 -29.51 -26.40
C SER A 62 11.66 -30.41 -25.20
N GLY A 63 11.68 -29.83 -23.99
CA GLY A 63 11.56 -30.56 -22.72
C GLY A 63 12.46 -31.78 -22.60
N SER A 64 13.66 -31.75 -23.20
CA SER A 64 14.53 -32.90 -23.38
C SER A 64 15.93 -32.65 -22.83
N THR A 65 16.64 -33.73 -22.49
CA THR A 65 18.00 -33.69 -21.96
C THR A 65 18.97 -34.25 -22.99
N VAL A 66 20.03 -33.49 -23.30
CA VAL A 66 21.11 -33.89 -24.20
C VAL A 66 22.43 -33.71 -23.48
N THR A 67 23.14 -34.80 -23.22
CA THR A 67 24.39 -34.81 -22.45
C THR A 67 25.53 -35.42 -23.26
N ALA A 68 26.64 -34.71 -23.37
CA ALA A 68 27.90 -35.22 -23.90
C ALA A 68 28.99 -35.27 -22.81
N ASP A 69 29.72 -36.39 -22.70
CA ASP A 69 30.85 -36.47 -21.76
C ASP A 69 32.03 -35.57 -22.18
N GLU A 70 32.19 -35.36 -23.50
CA GLU A 70 33.17 -34.46 -24.12
C GLU A 70 32.39 -33.35 -24.85
N ASP A 71 32.24 -33.44 -26.18
CA ASP A 71 31.72 -32.33 -26.99
C ASP A 71 30.26 -32.54 -27.42
N LEU A 72 29.46 -31.47 -27.36
CA LEU A 72 28.10 -31.41 -27.89
C LEU A 72 28.02 -30.42 -29.05
N LYS A 73 27.63 -30.90 -30.23
CA LYS A 73 27.33 -30.05 -31.39
C LYS A 73 25.87 -30.14 -31.80
N VAL A 74 25.19 -29.01 -31.84
CA VAL A 74 23.85 -28.85 -32.41
C VAL A 74 23.93 -27.92 -33.61
N ALA A 75 23.53 -28.37 -34.79
CA ALA A 75 23.66 -27.56 -36.01
C ALA A 75 22.46 -27.69 -36.95
N ALA A 76 22.06 -26.60 -37.60
CA ALA A 76 21.01 -26.57 -38.62
C ALA A 76 21.33 -25.56 -39.73
N ALA A 77 20.92 -25.83 -40.98
CA ALA A 77 21.05 -24.83 -42.06
C ALA A 77 20.01 -23.69 -41.93
N GLY A 78 18.91 -23.95 -41.24
CA GLY A 78 17.87 -23.02 -40.82
C GLY A 78 18.00 -22.71 -39.33
N ASP A 79 16.95 -23.02 -38.56
CA ASP A 79 16.89 -22.66 -37.14
C ASP A 79 17.32 -23.79 -36.21
N VAL A 80 17.89 -23.42 -35.07
CA VAL A 80 18.04 -24.30 -33.90
C VAL A 80 17.20 -23.71 -32.76
N VAL A 81 16.24 -24.49 -32.27
CA VAL A 81 15.35 -24.10 -31.17
C VAL A 81 15.51 -25.08 -30.01
N VAL A 82 15.82 -24.56 -28.83
CA VAL A 82 15.92 -25.29 -27.56
C VAL A 82 14.91 -24.67 -26.61
N ASN A 83 13.75 -25.30 -26.42
CA ASN A 83 12.69 -24.72 -25.60
C ASN A 83 12.25 -25.65 -24.47
N ALA A 84 11.62 -25.07 -23.47
CA ALA A 84 10.92 -25.82 -22.45
C ALA A 84 9.66 -26.48 -23.02
N ALA A 85 9.30 -27.63 -22.46
CA ALA A 85 7.96 -28.16 -22.54
C ALA A 85 7.11 -27.59 -21.40
N ALA A 86 5.78 -27.63 -21.55
CA ALA A 86 4.86 -27.19 -20.52
C ALA A 86 4.42 -28.39 -19.68
N GLU A 87 4.65 -28.35 -18.38
CA GLU A 87 3.95 -29.22 -17.44
C GLU A 87 2.70 -28.51 -16.92
N SER A 88 1.59 -29.22 -16.76
CA SER A 88 0.36 -28.61 -16.25
C SER A 88 -0.28 -29.48 -15.19
N ALA A 89 -0.85 -28.85 -14.17
CA ALA A 89 -1.65 -29.52 -13.15
C ALA A 89 -2.90 -28.70 -12.87
N ALA A 90 -4.02 -29.39 -12.71
CA ALA A 90 -5.29 -28.79 -12.34
C ALA A 90 -5.94 -29.66 -11.26
N ALA A 91 -6.41 -29.03 -10.19
CA ALA A 91 -7.13 -29.68 -9.12
C ALA A 91 -8.38 -28.87 -8.79
N ARG A 92 -9.52 -29.55 -8.67
CA ARG A 92 -10.75 -28.97 -8.14
C ARG A 92 -11.31 -29.85 -7.05
N SER A 93 -11.76 -29.25 -5.96
CA SER A 93 -12.51 -29.96 -4.94
C SER A 93 -13.69 -29.16 -4.44
N GLU A 94 -14.79 -29.86 -4.21
CA GLU A 94 -15.95 -29.32 -3.51
C GLU A 94 -16.26 -30.25 -2.34
N SER A 95 -16.39 -29.68 -1.14
CA SER A 95 -16.84 -30.41 0.03
C SER A 95 -18.03 -29.72 0.70
N LYS A 96 -19.00 -30.52 1.09
CA LYS A 96 -20.18 -30.12 1.86
C LYS A 96 -20.24 -30.95 3.11
N ARG A 97 -20.22 -30.30 4.26
CA ARG A 97 -20.33 -30.96 5.56
C ARG A 97 -21.46 -30.33 6.35
N SER A 98 -22.42 -31.15 6.76
CA SER A 98 -23.43 -30.76 7.74
C SER A 98 -23.28 -31.58 9.01
N ARG A 99 -23.46 -30.94 10.14
CA ARG A 99 -23.45 -31.56 11.46
C ARG A 99 -24.60 -31.01 12.29
N ALA A 100 -25.18 -31.87 13.10
CA ALA A 100 -26.17 -31.54 14.11
C ALA A 100 -25.78 -32.19 15.44
N GLY A 101 -26.25 -31.64 16.57
CA GLY A 101 -25.94 -32.13 17.92
C GLY A 101 -25.01 -31.19 18.70
N LEU A 102 -24.57 -31.57 19.91
CA LEU A 102 -23.63 -30.76 20.70
C LEU A 102 -22.21 -30.93 20.13
N LEU A 103 -21.81 -30.04 19.23
CA LEU A 103 -20.51 -30.07 18.58
C LEU A 103 -19.51 -29.28 19.45
N GLY A 104 -18.40 -29.92 19.86
CA GLY A 104 -17.38 -29.34 20.73
C GLY A 104 -16.62 -28.14 20.14
N LEU A 105 -15.83 -27.48 21.00
CA LEU A 105 -15.18 -26.18 20.82
C LEU A 105 -14.30 -26.09 19.56
N SER A 106 -14.85 -25.63 18.43
CA SER A 106 -14.05 -25.06 17.33
C SER A 106 -14.17 -23.53 17.41
N GLY A 107 -13.10 -22.84 17.83
CA GLY A 107 -13.10 -21.37 17.93
C GLY A 107 -13.91 -20.79 19.09
N GLY A 108 -14.07 -21.53 20.20
CA GLY A 108 -14.74 -21.05 21.41
C GLY A 108 -16.27 -21.16 21.40
N THR A 109 -16.88 -21.80 20.40
CA THR A 109 -18.34 -21.95 20.26
C THR A 109 -18.84 -23.40 20.44
N PHE A 110 -19.99 -23.57 21.09
CA PHE A 110 -20.86 -24.76 21.08
C PHE A 110 -21.89 -24.62 19.96
N GLU A 111 -21.74 -25.40 18.88
CA GLU A 111 -22.66 -25.36 17.74
C GLU A 111 -23.68 -26.50 17.82
N PHE A 112 -24.96 -26.23 17.56
CA PHE A 112 -26.04 -27.21 17.49
C PHE A 112 -26.31 -27.69 16.07
N TYR A 113 -26.04 -26.82 15.11
CA TYR A 113 -26.09 -27.10 13.69
C TYR A 113 -24.98 -26.32 13.00
N SER A 114 -24.24 -26.96 12.11
CA SER A 114 -23.36 -26.26 11.19
C SER A 114 -23.35 -26.90 9.82
N LYS A 115 -23.25 -26.04 8.80
CA LYS A 115 -23.09 -26.40 7.40
C LYS A 115 -21.90 -25.63 6.85
N THR A 116 -20.89 -26.37 6.39
CA THR A 116 -19.71 -25.81 5.73
C THR A 116 -19.71 -26.27 4.29
N THR A 117 -19.59 -25.33 3.36
CA THR A 117 -19.31 -25.60 1.95
C THR A 117 -17.95 -25.00 1.63
N THR A 118 -17.03 -25.83 1.18
CA THR A 118 -15.68 -25.42 0.78
C THR A 118 -15.50 -25.77 -0.69
N LYS A 119 -15.00 -24.82 -1.47
CA LYS A 119 -14.62 -24.98 -2.87
C LYS A 119 -13.17 -24.56 -3.03
N ASP A 120 -12.38 -25.43 -3.63
CA ASP A 120 -10.99 -25.18 -3.95
C ASP A 120 -10.79 -25.43 -5.44
N ALA A 121 -10.04 -24.56 -6.08
CA ALA A 121 -9.54 -24.75 -7.43
C ALA A 121 -8.07 -24.33 -7.44
N ALA A 122 -7.23 -25.14 -8.08
CA ALA A 122 -5.85 -24.80 -8.34
C ALA A 122 -5.52 -25.21 -9.76
N GLN A 123 -4.76 -24.37 -10.45
CA GLN A 123 -4.19 -24.66 -11.75
C GLN A 123 -2.76 -24.15 -11.75
N SER A 124 -1.86 -24.90 -12.36
CA SER A 124 -0.49 -24.46 -12.59
C SER A 124 -0.01 -24.93 -13.94
N VAL A 125 0.83 -24.11 -14.57
CA VAL A 125 1.66 -24.50 -15.70
C VAL A 125 3.10 -24.20 -15.31
N GLY A 126 3.96 -25.21 -15.35
CA GLY A 126 5.39 -25.09 -15.04
C GLY A 126 6.24 -25.15 -16.31
N ASN A 127 7.45 -24.60 -16.21
CA ASN A 127 8.42 -24.60 -17.29
C ASN A 127 9.37 -25.79 -17.15
N ALA A 128 9.14 -26.85 -17.94
CA ALA A 128 10.03 -28.00 -18.02
C ALA A 128 11.11 -27.76 -19.07
N GLY A 129 12.15 -27.02 -18.69
CA GLY A 129 13.26 -26.61 -19.57
C GLY A 129 14.00 -27.78 -20.23
N SER A 130 14.46 -27.57 -21.47
CA SER A 130 15.46 -28.46 -22.06
C SER A 130 16.82 -28.22 -21.42
N VAL A 131 17.64 -29.27 -21.33
CA VAL A 131 19.00 -29.20 -20.79
C VAL A 131 19.98 -29.75 -21.81
N LEU A 132 20.89 -28.90 -22.29
CA LEU A 132 22.01 -29.30 -23.12
C LEU A 132 23.29 -29.16 -22.28
N SER A 133 24.05 -30.24 -22.14
CA SER A 133 25.27 -30.26 -21.32
C SER A 133 26.42 -30.94 -22.04
N ALA A 134 27.59 -30.33 -22.01
CA ALA A 134 28.85 -30.87 -22.52
C ALA A 134 29.92 -30.88 -21.41
N GLY A 135 30.67 -31.97 -21.26
CA GLY A 135 31.80 -32.01 -20.34
C GLY A 135 32.98 -31.16 -20.79
N HIS A 136 33.12 -30.92 -22.10
CA HIS A 136 34.06 -29.98 -22.71
C HIS A 136 33.29 -28.89 -23.44
N ASP A 137 33.30 -28.89 -24.78
CA ASP A 137 32.81 -27.79 -25.60
C ASP A 137 31.39 -28.02 -26.09
N LEU A 138 30.58 -26.96 -26.07
CA LEU A 138 29.24 -26.94 -26.63
C LEU A 138 29.18 -25.97 -27.80
N THR A 139 28.77 -26.43 -28.97
CA THR A 139 28.54 -25.58 -30.14
C THR A 139 27.09 -25.68 -30.59
N LEU A 140 26.41 -24.53 -30.69
CA LEU A 140 25.09 -24.36 -31.29
C LEU A 140 25.23 -23.47 -32.52
N ASP A 141 24.99 -24.01 -33.71
CA ASP A 141 25.24 -23.34 -35.00
C ASP A 141 23.98 -23.35 -35.88
N ALA A 142 23.35 -22.19 -36.03
CA ALA A 142 22.14 -22.02 -36.84
C ALA A 142 22.43 -21.17 -38.08
N GLY A 143 22.08 -21.67 -39.26
CA GLY A 143 22.19 -20.88 -40.49
C GLY A 143 21.24 -19.66 -40.53
N ARG A 144 20.19 -19.66 -39.70
CA ARG A 144 19.27 -18.52 -39.53
C ARG A 144 19.16 -18.06 -38.08
N ASP A 145 18.37 -18.72 -37.22
CA ASP A 145 18.18 -18.28 -35.83
C ASP A 145 18.54 -19.38 -34.81
N ALA A 146 19.22 -18.99 -33.73
CA ALA A 146 19.46 -19.84 -32.56
C ALA A 146 18.61 -19.33 -31.40
N THR A 147 17.65 -20.13 -30.92
CA THR A 147 16.68 -19.69 -29.91
C THR A 147 16.66 -20.64 -28.71
N ILE A 148 16.85 -20.11 -27.51
CA ILE A 148 16.78 -20.82 -26.22
C ILE A 148 15.63 -20.20 -25.41
N ILE A 149 14.68 -21.01 -24.96
CA ILE A 149 13.48 -20.55 -24.23
C ILE A 149 13.32 -21.35 -22.94
N GLY A 150 13.40 -20.66 -21.80
CA GLY A 150 13.27 -21.27 -20.46
C GLY A 150 14.12 -22.52 -20.27
N SER A 151 15.30 -22.56 -20.88
CA SER A 151 16.13 -23.77 -21.01
C SER A 151 17.57 -23.47 -20.64
N ALA A 152 18.32 -24.53 -20.33
CA ALA A 152 19.71 -24.44 -19.89
C ALA A 152 20.66 -25.06 -20.92
N VAL A 153 21.75 -24.34 -21.20
CA VAL A 153 22.86 -24.78 -22.06
C VAL A 153 24.15 -24.62 -21.27
N ALA A 154 24.88 -25.71 -21.04
CA ALA A 154 26.07 -25.73 -20.20
C ALA A 154 27.25 -26.44 -20.88
N ALA A 155 28.44 -25.86 -20.75
CA ALA A 155 29.70 -26.44 -21.22
C ALA A 155 30.73 -26.47 -20.07
N GLY A 156 31.48 -27.56 -19.94
CA GLY A 156 32.58 -27.64 -18.98
C GLY A 156 33.78 -26.78 -19.37
N HIS A 157 33.98 -26.53 -20.66
CA HIS A 157 34.97 -25.61 -21.21
C HIS A 157 34.26 -24.44 -21.90
N ASP A 158 34.12 -24.46 -23.23
CA ASP A 158 33.62 -23.31 -23.99
C ASP A 158 32.20 -23.56 -24.54
N ALA A 159 31.35 -22.53 -24.47
CA ALA A 159 30.02 -22.55 -25.11
C ALA A 159 29.97 -21.54 -26.26
N SER A 160 29.76 -22.01 -27.49
CA SER A 160 29.63 -21.16 -28.68
C SER A 160 28.22 -21.24 -29.26
N LEU A 161 27.55 -20.10 -29.34
CA LEU A 161 26.24 -19.95 -29.98
C LEU A 161 26.40 -19.04 -31.19
N SER A 162 26.11 -19.56 -32.39
CA SER A 162 26.19 -18.78 -33.63
C SER A 162 24.90 -18.86 -34.43
N ALA A 163 24.49 -17.73 -34.99
CA ALA A 163 23.34 -17.62 -35.87
C ALA A 163 23.63 -16.71 -37.08
N GLY A 164 23.19 -17.12 -38.26
CA GLY A 164 23.26 -16.28 -39.47
C GLY A 164 22.43 -15.00 -39.37
N ARG A 165 21.45 -14.95 -38.45
CA ARG A 165 20.59 -13.79 -38.20
C ARG A 165 20.52 -13.45 -36.72
N ASP A 166 19.76 -14.18 -35.91
CA ASP A 166 19.49 -13.79 -34.52
C ASP A 166 19.86 -14.89 -33.52
N VAL A 167 20.44 -14.51 -32.38
CA VAL A 167 20.53 -15.38 -31.19
C VAL A 167 19.55 -14.86 -30.15
N ASN A 168 18.63 -15.71 -29.69
CA ASN A 168 17.57 -15.34 -28.75
C ASN A 168 17.66 -16.19 -27.48
N LEU A 169 17.84 -15.55 -26.33
CA LEU A 169 17.72 -16.13 -24.99
C LEU A 169 16.47 -15.53 -24.34
N LEU A 170 15.40 -16.29 -24.35
CA LEU A 170 14.07 -15.85 -23.93
C LEU A 170 13.63 -16.63 -22.69
N PRO A 171 12.78 -16.03 -21.83
CA PRO A 171 12.23 -16.77 -20.72
C PRO A 171 11.10 -17.68 -21.20
N GLY A 172 11.01 -18.86 -20.58
CA GLY A 172 9.76 -19.60 -20.54
C GLY A 172 8.76 -18.94 -19.61
N GLN A 173 7.54 -19.47 -19.58
CA GLN A 173 6.44 -18.90 -18.83
C GLN A 173 5.87 -19.96 -17.89
N GLU A 174 5.68 -19.56 -16.63
CA GLU A 174 4.97 -20.34 -15.63
C GLU A 174 3.71 -19.61 -15.21
N TYR A 175 2.68 -20.36 -14.88
CA TYR A 175 1.38 -19.85 -14.47
C TYR A 175 0.96 -20.52 -13.18
N GLY A 176 0.41 -19.74 -12.26
CA GLY A 176 -0.21 -20.22 -11.04
C GLY A 176 -1.59 -19.60 -10.86
N PHE A 177 -2.58 -20.43 -10.54
CA PHE A 177 -3.90 -19.99 -10.11
C PHE A 177 -4.34 -20.80 -8.90
N ARG A 178 -4.84 -20.10 -7.89
CA ARG A 178 -5.43 -20.71 -6.70
C ARG A 178 -6.67 -19.92 -6.31
N SER A 179 -7.78 -20.63 -6.14
CA SER A 179 -9.01 -20.09 -5.61
C SER A 179 -9.50 -20.95 -4.46
N HIS A 180 -9.87 -20.30 -3.37
CA HIS A 180 -10.47 -20.91 -2.20
C HIS A 180 -11.72 -20.11 -1.82
N SER A 181 -12.82 -20.80 -1.60
CA SER A 181 -14.04 -20.20 -1.07
C SER A 181 -14.63 -21.10 0.01
N GLU A 182 -14.83 -20.55 1.20
CA GLU A 182 -15.50 -21.23 2.30
C GLU A 182 -16.73 -20.44 2.74
N LYS A 183 -17.87 -21.13 2.78
CA LYS A 183 -19.10 -20.64 3.38
C LYS A 183 -19.51 -21.52 4.55
N ARG A 184 -19.49 -20.96 5.76
CA ARG A 184 -19.93 -21.61 6.99
C ARG A 184 -21.20 -20.96 7.51
N GLU A 185 -22.24 -21.75 7.70
CA GLU A 185 -23.50 -21.38 8.34
C GLU A 185 -23.59 -22.18 9.64
N SER A 186 -23.87 -21.52 10.76
CA SER A 186 -23.93 -22.17 12.08
C SER A 186 -25.04 -21.59 12.94
N ILE A 187 -25.57 -22.43 13.82
CA ILE A 187 -26.45 -22.04 14.93
C ILE A 187 -25.80 -22.57 16.19
N GLY A 188 -25.49 -21.70 17.15
CA GLY A 188 -24.76 -22.11 18.35
C GLY A 188 -24.67 -21.03 19.41
N ILE A 189 -24.06 -21.40 20.54
CA ILE A 189 -23.70 -20.53 21.66
C ILE A 189 -22.17 -20.48 21.73
N GLY A 190 -21.53 -19.33 21.75
CA GLY A 190 -20.08 -19.25 21.77
C GLY A 190 -19.52 -18.11 22.57
N ALA A 191 -18.32 -18.34 23.11
CA ALA A 191 -17.54 -17.40 23.87
C ALA A 191 -16.36 -16.90 23.02
N SER A 192 -16.19 -15.59 22.97
CA SER A 192 -15.06 -14.90 22.35
C SER A 192 -14.33 -14.12 23.44
N PHE A 193 -13.00 -14.08 23.36
CA PHE A 193 -12.16 -13.31 24.27
C PHE A 193 -11.52 -12.18 23.46
N SER A 194 -11.69 -10.95 23.91
CA SER A 194 -10.99 -9.78 23.36
C SER A 194 -10.21 -9.08 24.48
N ALA A 195 -9.37 -8.12 24.12
CA ALA A 195 -8.69 -7.24 25.08
C ALA A 195 -9.67 -6.51 26.04
N SER A 196 -10.98 -6.50 25.72
CA SER A 196 -12.03 -5.87 26.50
C SER A 196 -12.85 -6.83 27.39
N GLY A 197 -12.58 -8.14 27.38
CA GLY A 197 -13.26 -9.13 28.23
C GLY A 197 -13.83 -10.36 27.50
N LEU A 198 -14.74 -11.07 28.17
CA LEU A 198 -15.42 -12.27 27.66
C LEU A 198 -16.76 -11.90 27.00
N GLY A 199 -16.94 -12.24 25.72
CA GLY A 199 -18.17 -12.05 24.95
C GLY A 199 -18.83 -13.38 24.56
N LEU A 200 -20.00 -13.70 25.12
CA LEU A 200 -20.88 -14.80 24.75
C LEU A 200 -21.78 -14.40 23.55
N PHE A 201 -22.21 -15.35 22.72
CA PHE A 201 -23.13 -15.16 21.58
C PHE A 201 -23.94 -16.41 21.34
N ALA A 202 -25.26 -16.31 21.24
CA ALA A 202 -26.19 -17.40 20.94
C ALA A 202 -27.05 -17.04 19.72
N GLY A 203 -26.89 -17.71 18.58
CA GLY A 203 -27.70 -17.42 17.41
C GLY A 203 -27.17 -17.99 16.09
N TYR A 204 -27.71 -17.45 15.00
CA TYR A 204 -27.30 -17.76 13.63
C TYR A 204 -26.08 -16.93 13.21
N ARG A 205 -25.10 -17.57 12.60
CA ARG A 205 -23.90 -16.92 12.05
C ARG A 205 -23.58 -17.53 10.69
N ALA A 206 -23.46 -16.67 9.68
CA ALA A 206 -22.92 -17.00 8.37
C ALA A 206 -21.59 -16.27 8.16
N THR A 207 -20.56 -17.00 7.75
CA THR A 207 -19.26 -16.45 7.38
C THR A 207 -18.92 -16.98 6.00
N GLU A 208 -18.64 -16.07 5.08
CA GLU A 208 -18.22 -16.37 3.73
C GLU A 208 -16.88 -15.67 3.48
N GLN A 209 -15.86 -16.44 3.13
CA GLN A 209 -14.55 -15.92 2.81
C GLN A 209 -14.07 -16.50 1.49
N GLY A 210 -13.33 -15.70 0.73
CA GLY A 210 -12.73 -16.13 -0.50
C GLY A 210 -11.36 -15.52 -0.73
N LEU A 211 -10.54 -16.28 -1.44
CA LEU A 211 -9.20 -15.94 -1.86
C LEU A 211 -9.10 -16.37 -3.32
N GLU A 212 -8.65 -15.48 -4.19
CA GLU A 212 -8.23 -15.81 -5.54
C GLU A 212 -6.86 -15.19 -5.75
N HIS A 213 -5.90 -16.00 -6.18
CA HIS A 213 -4.55 -15.58 -6.46
C HIS A 213 -4.14 -16.15 -7.80
N GLN A 214 -3.63 -15.29 -8.68
CA GLN A 214 -3.11 -15.63 -9.97
C GLN A 214 -1.73 -15.01 -10.13
N GLY A 215 -0.80 -15.74 -10.75
CA GLY A 215 0.52 -15.24 -11.08
C GLY A 215 1.01 -15.80 -12.41
N ASP A 216 1.71 -14.96 -13.17
CA ASP A 216 2.50 -15.32 -14.35
C ASP A 216 3.97 -15.05 -14.00
N TYR A 217 4.84 -16.06 -14.13
CA TYR A 217 6.23 -16.02 -13.70
C TYR A 217 7.21 -16.34 -14.82
N THR A 218 8.36 -15.68 -14.77
CA THR A 218 9.47 -15.80 -15.70
C THR A 218 10.34 -16.99 -15.35
N ALA A 219 10.47 -17.95 -16.27
CA ALA A 219 11.50 -18.99 -16.20
C ALA A 219 12.65 -18.62 -17.14
N GLY A 220 13.68 -17.94 -16.62
CA GLY A 220 14.80 -17.46 -17.43
C GLY A 220 15.59 -18.57 -18.13
N SER A 221 16.16 -18.27 -19.31
CA SER A 221 17.14 -19.16 -19.94
C SER A 221 18.53 -18.96 -19.32
N LEU A 222 19.35 -20.01 -19.35
CA LEU A 222 20.74 -19.97 -18.87
C LEU A 222 21.68 -20.53 -19.93
N VAL A 223 22.73 -19.77 -20.25
CA VAL A 223 23.91 -20.26 -20.98
C VAL A 223 25.11 -20.16 -20.06
N SER A 224 25.83 -21.26 -19.85
CA SER A 224 26.98 -21.27 -18.95
C SER A 224 28.17 -22.05 -19.52
N ALA A 225 29.38 -21.58 -19.24
CA ALA A 225 30.62 -22.21 -19.63
C ALA A 225 31.67 -22.15 -18.51
N GLY A 226 32.43 -23.23 -18.30
CA GLY A 226 33.53 -23.25 -17.34
C GLY A 226 34.69 -22.33 -17.71
N ASN A 227 34.87 -22.06 -19.01
CA ASN A 227 35.84 -21.13 -19.56
C ASN A 227 35.11 -19.96 -20.23
N ASP A 228 34.89 -20.02 -21.55
CA ASP A 228 34.46 -18.87 -22.33
C ASP A 228 33.06 -19.11 -22.95
N VAL A 229 32.20 -18.09 -22.94
CA VAL A 229 30.96 -18.07 -23.73
C VAL A 229 31.15 -17.13 -24.90
N ALA A 230 30.94 -17.62 -26.12
CA ALA A 230 30.95 -16.81 -27.35
C ALA A 230 29.59 -16.84 -28.03
N VAL A 231 28.95 -15.69 -28.17
CA VAL A 231 27.68 -15.53 -28.91
C VAL A 231 27.90 -14.67 -30.14
N LYS A 232 27.52 -15.17 -31.31
CA LYS A 232 27.66 -14.46 -32.58
C LYS A 232 26.36 -14.46 -33.37
N ALA A 233 25.84 -13.28 -33.67
CA ALA A 233 24.64 -13.10 -34.47
C ALA A 233 24.94 -12.23 -35.71
N GLY A 234 24.50 -12.66 -36.89
CA GLY A 234 24.58 -11.83 -38.09
C GLY A 234 23.77 -10.53 -38.01
N ARG A 235 22.84 -10.43 -37.05
CA ARG A 235 21.97 -9.28 -36.83
C ARG A 235 21.83 -8.96 -35.35
N ASP A 236 21.03 -9.70 -34.58
CA ASP A 236 20.70 -9.30 -33.21
C ASP A 236 20.99 -10.39 -32.19
N VAL A 237 21.47 -10.00 -31.01
CA VAL A 237 21.44 -10.83 -29.81
C VAL A 237 20.34 -10.29 -28.91
N ASN A 238 19.33 -11.11 -28.62
CA ASN A 238 18.20 -10.74 -27.76
C ASN A 238 18.24 -11.59 -26.49
N GLN A 239 18.34 -10.94 -25.33
CA GLN A 239 18.42 -11.55 -24.01
C GLN A 239 17.34 -10.94 -23.11
N VAL A 240 16.35 -11.73 -22.72
CA VAL A 240 15.19 -11.27 -21.94
C VAL A 240 15.07 -12.12 -20.68
N GLY A 241 15.10 -11.50 -19.50
CA GLY A 241 15.05 -12.19 -18.19
C GLY A 241 15.93 -13.44 -18.09
N SER A 242 17.10 -13.43 -18.74
CA SER A 242 17.94 -14.62 -18.94
C SER A 242 19.40 -14.33 -18.58
N HIS A 243 20.20 -15.38 -18.40
CA HIS A 243 21.58 -15.28 -17.89
C HIS A 243 22.63 -15.92 -18.82
N ILE A 244 23.81 -15.31 -18.88
CA ILE A 244 25.01 -15.81 -19.55
C ILE A 244 26.17 -15.77 -18.57
N ASP A 245 26.74 -16.93 -18.25
CA ASP A 245 27.74 -17.09 -17.18
C ASP A 245 29.00 -17.78 -17.71
N ALA A 246 30.16 -17.14 -17.59
CA ALA A 246 31.44 -17.71 -17.99
C ALA A 246 32.45 -17.71 -16.83
N GLY A 247 33.20 -18.81 -16.66
CA GLY A 247 34.30 -18.86 -15.69
C GLY A 247 35.49 -17.97 -16.06
N ARG A 248 35.61 -17.56 -17.33
CA ARG A 248 36.63 -16.65 -17.85
C ARG A 248 35.98 -15.52 -18.65
N ASP A 249 35.70 -15.70 -19.93
CA ASP A 249 35.27 -14.58 -20.79
C ASP A 249 33.86 -14.78 -21.35
N VAL A 250 33.11 -13.68 -21.47
CA VAL A 250 31.93 -13.61 -22.33
C VAL A 250 32.25 -12.69 -23.51
N ALA A 251 32.09 -13.20 -24.74
CA ALA A 251 32.20 -12.42 -25.96
C ALA A 251 30.86 -12.42 -26.71
N LEU A 252 30.28 -11.24 -26.95
CA LEU A 252 29.05 -11.04 -27.72
C LEU A 252 29.35 -10.22 -28.97
N ASP A 253 29.11 -10.79 -30.15
CA ASP A 253 29.27 -10.15 -31.46
C ASP A 253 27.92 -10.10 -32.17
N ALA A 254 27.31 -8.91 -32.21
CA ALA A 254 26.04 -8.65 -32.88
C ALA A 254 26.27 -7.77 -34.12
N GLY A 255 25.90 -8.26 -35.30
CA GLY A 255 26.00 -7.48 -36.54
C GLY A 255 25.19 -6.17 -36.53
N ARG A 256 24.22 -6.03 -35.61
CA ARG A 256 23.35 -4.87 -35.45
C ARG A 256 23.12 -4.53 -33.98
N ASP A 257 22.26 -5.24 -33.27
CA ASP A 257 21.87 -4.83 -31.91
C ASP A 257 22.11 -5.92 -30.87
N TRP A 258 22.49 -5.50 -29.65
CA TRP A 258 22.33 -6.32 -28.46
C TRP A 258 21.23 -5.74 -27.57
N ASN A 259 20.16 -6.49 -27.38
CA ASN A 259 19.02 -6.13 -26.55
C ASN A 259 19.01 -7.00 -25.30
N MET A 260 19.33 -6.43 -24.15
CA MET A 260 19.33 -7.07 -22.84
C MET A 260 18.23 -6.45 -21.98
N THR A 261 17.04 -7.03 -21.99
CA THR A 261 15.87 -6.48 -21.29
C THR A 261 15.43 -7.32 -20.11
N ALA A 262 14.63 -6.73 -19.22
CA ALA A 262 13.96 -7.47 -18.16
C ALA A 262 12.73 -8.23 -18.70
N SER A 263 12.42 -9.35 -18.08
CA SER A 263 11.08 -9.95 -18.11
C SER A 263 10.26 -9.42 -16.93
N TYR A 264 8.97 -9.74 -16.87
CA TYR A 264 8.08 -9.24 -15.81
C TYR A 264 7.21 -10.35 -15.24
N ASP A 265 7.29 -10.55 -13.93
CA ASP A 265 6.38 -11.41 -13.19
C ASP A 265 5.17 -10.59 -12.77
N THR A 266 3.96 -11.09 -13.02
CA THR A 266 2.73 -10.40 -12.64
C THR A 266 1.93 -11.21 -11.65
N GLU A 267 1.41 -10.57 -10.61
CA GLU A 267 0.52 -11.22 -9.66
C GLU A 267 -0.76 -10.42 -9.46
N SER A 268 -1.86 -11.13 -9.25
CA SER A 268 -3.17 -10.59 -8.88
C SER A 268 -3.70 -11.34 -7.67
N LEU A 269 -4.26 -10.61 -6.72
CA LEU A 269 -4.80 -11.14 -5.48
C LEU A 269 -6.15 -10.49 -5.19
N HIS A 270 -7.20 -11.30 -5.07
CA HIS A 270 -8.51 -10.87 -4.59
C HIS A 270 -8.86 -11.63 -3.31
N GLN A 271 -9.12 -10.89 -2.23
CA GLN A 271 -9.54 -11.45 -0.95
C GLN A 271 -10.85 -10.81 -0.51
N TYR A 272 -11.75 -11.60 0.03
CA TYR A 272 -12.95 -11.04 0.68
C TYR A 272 -13.36 -11.84 1.90
N ILE A 273 -13.91 -11.13 2.89
CA ILE A 273 -14.55 -11.72 4.07
C ILE A 273 -15.90 -11.03 4.25
N LYS A 274 -16.96 -11.82 4.38
CA LYS A 274 -18.31 -11.39 4.69
C LYS A 274 -18.82 -12.13 5.91
N GLN A 275 -19.29 -11.40 6.91
CA GLN A 275 -19.88 -11.98 8.12
C GLN A 275 -21.29 -11.45 8.30
N THR A 276 -22.22 -12.34 8.62
CA THR A 276 -23.61 -11.99 8.96
C THR A 276 -23.99 -12.74 10.22
N GLN A 277 -24.48 -12.03 11.23
CA GLN A 277 -24.85 -12.62 12.51
C GLN A 277 -26.24 -12.15 12.92
N VAL A 278 -27.04 -13.05 13.48
CA VAL A 278 -28.34 -12.77 14.09
C VAL A 278 -28.45 -13.58 15.38
N GLY A 279 -28.50 -12.93 16.53
CA GLY A 279 -28.51 -13.66 17.80
C GLY A 279 -28.41 -12.79 19.04
N ILE A 280 -28.37 -13.47 20.19
CA ILE A 280 -28.25 -12.91 21.54
C ILE A 280 -26.78 -12.96 21.96
N SER A 281 -26.08 -11.83 21.98
CA SER A 281 -24.76 -11.68 22.59
C SER A 281 -24.85 -11.39 24.09
N ALA A 282 -23.80 -11.68 24.85
CA ALA A 282 -23.62 -11.15 26.19
C ALA A 282 -22.15 -10.80 26.43
N SER A 283 -21.83 -9.65 26.99
CA SER A 283 -20.43 -9.25 27.24
C SER A 283 -20.19 -8.96 28.71
N ALA A 284 -19.09 -9.49 29.25
CA ALA A 284 -18.62 -9.22 30.60
C ALA A 284 -17.32 -8.41 30.53
N GLY A 285 -17.33 -7.21 31.10
CA GLY A 285 -16.13 -6.37 31.21
C GLY A 285 -15.30 -6.74 32.44
N SER A 286 -14.07 -7.21 32.26
CA SER A 286 -13.11 -7.41 33.36
C SER A 286 -12.04 -6.32 33.34
N LYS A 287 -11.75 -5.70 34.50
CA LYS A 287 -10.57 -4.85 34.70
C LYS A 287 -9.31 -5.72 34.68
N ALA A 288 -8.74 -5.97 33.51
CA ALA A 288 -7.58 -6.85 33.34
C ALA A 288 -6.32 -6.05 32.95
N TRP A 289 -5.85 -5.15 33.83
CA TRP A 289 -4.59 -4.43 33.62
C TRP A 289 -3.35 -5.15 34.20
N ASP A 290 -3.49 -6.26 34.93
CA ASP A 290 -2.36 -6.87 35.66
C ASP A 290 -1.86 -8.23 35.15
N ALA A 291 -2.45 -8.83 34.12
CA ALA A 291 -1.99 -10.13 33.59
C ALA A 291 -1.02 -10.02 32.38
N VAL A 292 -0.66 -8.81 31.94
CA VAL A 292 0.18 -8.59 30.73
C VAL A 292 1.64 -8.21 31.08
N ARG A 293 2.03 -8.17 32.36
CA ARG A 293 3.45 -7.94 32.74
C ARG A 293 4.34 -9.18 32.71
N ALA A 294 4.09 -10.09 31.77
CA ALA A 294 5.01 -11.17 31.44
C ALA A 294 5.22 -11.25 29.93
N THR A 295 5.78 -10.17 29.35
CA THR A 295 6.72 -10.18 28.21
C THR A 295 7.08 -8.72 27.91
N GLY A 296 8.17 -8.26 28.53
CA GLY A 296 8.68 -6.90 28.34
C GLY A 296 9.27 -6.69 26.95
N ARG A 297 9.14 -5.44 26.49
CA ARG A 297 9.64 -4.81 25.25
C ARG A 297 8.69 -4.86 24.04
N LEU A 298 7.70 -3.98 24.08
CA LEU A 298 7.14 -3.35 22.88
C LEU A 298 8.16 -2.33 22.36
N PRO A 299 8.67 -2.43 21.11
CA PRO A 299 9.63 -1.49 20.54
C PRO A 299 9.01 -0.10 20.31
N GLU A 300 9.87 0.91 20.40
CA GLU A 300 9.61 2.36 20.30
C GLU A 300 9.12 2.84 18.90
N GLU A 301 8.78 1.92 18.00
CA GLU A 301 8.38 2.20 16.61
C GLU A 301 6.87 2.42 16.42
N LEU A 302 6.04 2.20 17.44
CA LEU A 302 4.58 2.40 17.36
C LEU A 302 4.12 3.85 17.59
N THR A 303 5.02 4.76 17.98
CA THR A 303 4.71 6.18 18.23
C THR A 303 5.43 7.16 17.28
N ALA A 304 6.30 6.66 16.38
CA ALA A 304 7.08 7.48 15.46
C ALA A 304 6.61 7.32 14.00
N GLY A 305 5.49 7.95 13.66
CA GLY A 305 5.32 8.65 12.37
C GLY A 305 5.65 7.95 11.05
N ARG A 306 5.54 6.61 10.93
CA ARG A 306 5.47 5.94 9.62
C ARG A 306 4.04 5.49 9.37
N GLY A 307 3.41 6.14 8.38
CA GLY A 307 2.02 5.97 8.00
C GLY A 307 1.70 4.56 7.51
N GLY A 308 0.42 4.21 7.65
CA GLY A 308 -0.16 2.99 7.09
C GLY A 308 -1.20 2.37 8.02
N ALA A 309 -2.40 2.93 8.05
CA ALA A 309 -3.59 2.35 8.70
C ALA A 309 -4.05 0.99 8.08
N GLY A 310 -3.23 0.37 7.24
CA GLY A 310 -3.47 -0.92 6.58
C GLY A 310 -2.67 -2.10 7.15
N TYR A 311 -1.69 -1.90 8.04
CA TYR A 311 -0.79 -2.98 8.51
C TYR A 311 -0.90 -3.35 10.00
N SER A 312 -1.74 -2.66 10.78
CA SER A 312 -1.88 -2.88 12.23
C SER A 312 -2.94 -3.91 12.62
N ALA A 313 -3.67 -4.49 11.66
CA ALA A 313 -4.74 -5.44 11.95
C ALA A 313 -4.32 -6.92 11.92
N LEU A 314 -3.14 -7.27 11.38
CA LEU A 314 -2.79 -8.68 11.10
C LEU A 314 -1.69 -9.29 11.99
N THR A 315 -0.88 -8.51 12.71
CA THR A 315 0.21 -9.04 13.55
C THR A 315 -0.16 -9.28 15.01
N ALA A 316 -1.36 -8.89 15.46
CA ALA A 316 -1.88 -9.27 16.78
C ALA A 316 -2.41 -10.73 16.83
N ALA A 317 -2.55 -11.40 15.68
CA ALA A 317 -3.15 -12.73 15.58
C ALA A 317 -2.14 -13.91 15.69
N GLY A 318 -0.84 -13.64 15.83
CA GLY A 318 0.23 -14.65 15.67
C GLY A 318 0.91 -15.18 16.93
N ALA A 319 0.61 -14.69 18.14
CA ALA A 319 1.23 -15.20 19.37
C ALA A 319 0.37 -16.30 20.00
N GLY A 320 0.68 -17.56 19.66
CA GLY A 320 -0.01 -18.74 20.13
C GLY A 320 0.09 -18.97 21.66
N LEU A 321 -1.08 -19.20 22.24
CA LEU A 321 -1.45 -20.27 23.18
C LEU A 321 -0.40 -20.76 24.19
N GLN A 322 -0.67 -20.47 25.46
CA GLN A 322 -0.80 -21.47 26.52
C GLN A 322 -1.46 -20.78 27.72
N TYR A 323 -2.58 -21.30 28.23
CA TYR A 323 -2.94 -21.37 29.65
C TYR A 323 -4.36 -21.97 29.78
N VAL A 324 -4.42 -23.19 30.32
CA VAL A 324 -5.65 -23.98 30.52
C VAL A 324 -6.12 -23.99 31.99
N ASP A 325 -5.41 -23.36 32.93
CA ASP A 325 -5.75 -23.52 34.36
C ASP A 325 -6.69 -22.45 34.98
N ALA A 326 -7.12 -21.43 34.23
CA ALA A 326 -7.96 -20.35 34.78
C ALA A 326 -9.49 -20.59 34.68
N VAL A 327 -9.93 -21.71 34.11
CA VAL A 327 -11.37 -21.98 33.88
C VAL A 327 -12.13 -22.35 35.17
N ASN A 328 -11.45 -22.83 36.22
CA ASN A 328 -12.12 -23.31 37.43
C ASN A 328 -12.30 -22.28 38.57
N SER A 329 -11.77 -21.06 38.45
CA SER A 329 -11.85 -20.06 39.54
C SER A 329 -12.53 -18.73 39.16
N GLY A 330 -12.97 -18.57 37.91
CA GLY A 330 -13.44 -17.28 37.38
C GLY A 330 -14.96 -17.10 37.23
N LEU A 331 -15.78 -18.04 37.71
CA LEU A 331 -17.25 -17.96 37.58
C LEU A 331 -17.94 -17.18 38.73
N SER A 332 -17.21 -16.71 39.74
CA SER A 332 -17.78 -16.13 40.96
C SER A 332 -17.71 -14.60 41.10
N GLU A 333 -17.15 -13.85 40.15
CA GLU A 333 -17.08 -12.37 40.18
C GLU A 333 -17.56 -11.71 38.88
N LEU A 334 -18.74 -12.09 38.40
CA LEU A 334 -19.43 -11.46 37.27
C LEU A 334 -20.09 -10.14 37.73
N LEU A 335 -19.34 -9.03 37.78
CA LEU A 335 -19.83 -7.75 38.36
C LEU A 335 -20.47 -6.77 37.36
N SER A 336 -20.38 -7.00 36.03
CA SER A 336 -21.24 -6.32 35.04
C SER A 336 -21.42 -7.21 33.80
N ALA A 337 -22.68 -7.46 33.42
CA ALA A 337 -23.02 -8.30 32.28
C ALA A 337 -24.14 -7.62 31.47
N SER A 338 -23.92 -7.39 30.18
CA SER A 338 -24.98 -7.01 29.23
C SER A 338 -25.32 -8.20 28.35
N VAL A 339 -26.60 -8.38 28.01
CA VAL A 339 -27.14 -9.42 27.12
C VAL A 339 -27.90 -8.71 25.99
N SER A 340 -27.51 -8.77 24.71
CA SER A 340 -28.22 -8.09 23.61
C SER A 340 -28.57 -8.98 22.42
N ALA A 341 -29.77 -8.83 21.86
CA ALA A 341 -30.25 -9.52 20.67
C ALA A 341 -30.17 -8.60 19.44
N GLY A 342 -29.47 -9.00 18.39
CA GLY A 342 -29.29 -8.13 17.22
C GLY A 342 -28.91 -8.84 15.93
N ALA A 343 -28.90 -8.06 14.85
CA ALA A 343 -28.43 -8.45 13.53
C ALA A 343 -27.26 -7.55 13.11
N SER A 344 -26.21 -8.14 12.52
CA SER A 344 -25.08 -7.39 11.95
C SER A 344 -24.60 -8.04 10.66
N SER A 345 -24.05 -7.23 9.76
CA SER A 345 -23.39 -7.65 8.54
C SER A 345 -22.16 -6.81 8.28
N SER A 346 -21.04 -7.44 7.92
CA SER A 346 -19.82 -6.77 7.49
C SER A 346 -19.27 -7.44 6.22
N ARG A 347 -18.62 -6.64 5.37
CA ARG A 347 -17.87 -7.11 4.20
C ARG A 347 -16.61 -6.29 4.03
N THR A 348 -15.47 -6.97 3.89
CA THR A 348 -14.19 -6.40 3.48
C THR A 348 -13.74 -7.08 2.19
N ASP A 349 -13.29 -6.29 1.21
CA ASP A 349 -12.86 -6.74 -0.11
C ASP A 349 -11.52 -6.05 -0.42
N TYR A 350 -10.47 -6.85 -0.65
CA TYR A 350 -9.11 -6.42 -0.97
C TYR A 350 -8.73 -6.91 -2.36
N ARG A 351 -8.18 -6.02 -3.19
CA ARG A 351 -7.54 -6.36 -4.47
C ARG A 351 -6.12 -5.83 -4.49
N GLY A 352 -5.17 -6.65 -4.90
CA GLY A 352 -3.78 -6.26 -5.14
C GLY A 352 -3.35 -6.74 -6.52
N ALA A 353 -2.52 -5.96 -7.20
CA ALA A 353 -1.85 -6.38 -8.42
C ALA A 353 -0.42 -5.83 -8.47
N THR A 354 0.54 -6.65 -8.88
CA THR A 354 1.96 -6.29 -8.98
C THR A 354 2.53 -6.73 -10.32
N SER A 355 3.56 -6.02 -10.79
CA SER A 355 4.40 -6.38 -11.93
C SER A 355 5.84 -6.11 -11.52
N THR A 356 6.66 -7.16 -11.43
CA THR A 356 8.04 -7.10 -10.92
C THR A 356 9.01 -7.51 -12.02
N ALA A 357 9.99 -6.65 -12.30
CA ALA A 357 11.03 -6.90 -13.28
C ALA A 357 11.95 -8.04 -12.83
N GLN A 358 12.25 -8.95 -13.76
CA GLN A 358 13.26 -10.01 -13.68
C GLN A 358 14.37 -9.66 -14.67
N PRO A 359 15.46 -9.02 -14.22
CA PRO A 359 16.51 -8.53 -15.10
C PRO A 359 17.33 -9.65 -15.73
N SER A 360 17.85 -9.39 -16.93
CA SER A 360 18.88 -10.24 -17.54
C SER A 360 20.24 -10.06 -16.83
N GLY A 361 21.13 -11.04 -16.95
CA GLY A 361 22.50 -10.97 -16.41
C GLY A 361 23.58 -11.53 -17.34
N VAL A 362 24.76 -10.92 -17.33
CA VAL A 362 25.97 -11.43 -17.98
C VAL A 362 27.11 -11.38 -16.96
N TYR A 363 27.71 -12.52 -16.66
CA TYR A 363 28.73 -12.67 -15.62
C TYR A 363 29.97 -13.36 -16.18
N ALA A 364 31.15 -12.80 -15.91
CA ALA A 364 32.43 -13.35 -16.35
C ALA A 364 33.45 -13.35 -15.21
N GLY A 365 34.15 -14.48 -15.01
CA GLY A 365 35.26 -14.58 -14.05
C GLY A 365 36.52 -13.80 -14.50
N ARG A 366 36.55 -13.27 -15.71
CA ARG A 366 37.60 -12.40 -16.21
C ARG A 366 37.03 -11.23 -17.02
N ASP A 367 36.60 -11.42 -18.26
CA ASP A 367 36.21 -10.31 -19.13
C ASP A 367 34.82 -10.45 -19.74
N VAL A 368 34.12 -9.33 -19.89
CA VAL A 368 32.96 -9.24 -20.79
C VAL A 368 33.33 -8.31 -21.94
N GLN A 369 33.24 -8.80 -23.17
CA GLN A 369 33.39 -8.01 -24.39
C GLN A 369 32.11 -8.08 -25.22
N VAL A 370 31.58 -6.92 -25.58
CA VAL A 370 30.37 -6.80 -26.41
C VAL A 370 30.66 -5.84 -27.56
N GLU A 371 30.38 -6.29 -28.77
CA GLU A 371 30.40 -5.49 -29.99
C GLU A 371 29.02 -5.56 -30.66
N ALA A 372 28.42 -4.40 -30.91
CA ALA A 372 27.17 -4.28 -31.67
C ALA A 372 27.37 -3.28 -32.81
N GLY A 373 27.07 -3.70 -34.06
CA GLY A 373 27.21 -2.84 -35.24
C GLY A 373 26.32 -1.58 -35.22
N ARG A 374 25.34 -1.52 -34.33
CA ARG A 374 24.39 -0.42 -34.16
C ARG A 374 24.15 -0.11 -32.69
N ASP A 375 23.26 -0.78 -31.98
CA ASP A 375 22.85 -0.35 -30.64
C ASP A 375 23.12 -1.42 -29.58
N ILE A 376 23.51 -0.97 -28.37
CA ILE A 376 23.47 -1.77 -27.15
C ILE A 376 22.37 -1.20 -26.25
N ILE A 377 21.42 -2.05 -25.84
CA ILE A 377 20.32 -1.67 -24.94
C ILE A 377 20.33 -2.60 -23.73
N ILE A 378 20.43 -2.04 -22.53
CA ILE A 378 20.41 -2.74 -21.25
C ILE A 378 19.32 -2.14 -20.35
N GLU A 379 18.27 -2.91 -20.05
CA GLU A 379 17.15 -2.50 -19.18
C GLU A 379 17.15 -3.33 -17.87
N GLY A 380 17.44 -2.69 -16.74
CA GLY A 380 17.58 -3.28 -15.40
C GLY A 380 18.70 -4.30 -15.25
N GLY A 381 19.37 -4.65 -16.36
CA GLY A 381 20.30 -5.76 -16.47
C GLY A 381 21.60 -5.57 -15.68
N ARG A 382 22.27 -6.70 -15.43
CA ARG A 382 23.56 -6.75 -14.73
C ARG A 382 24.65 -7.31 -15.63
N VAL A 383 25.71 -6.54 -15.87
CA VAL A 383 26.90 -6.98 -16.60
C VAL A 383 28.10 -6.86 -15.68
N VAL A 384 28.71 -7.98 -15.31
CA VAL A 384 29.75 -8.00 -14.29
C VAL A 384 30.94 -8.86 -14.74
N ALA A 385 32.14 -8.30 -14.64
CA ALA A 385 33.39 -9.02 -14.86
C ALA A 385 34.38 -8.79 -13.71
N GLU A 386 35.13 -9.82 -13.32
CA GLU A 386 36.18 -9.65 -12.28
C GLU A 386 37.39 -8.83 -12.78
N ARG A 387 37.56 -8.67 -14.10
CA ARG A 387 38.63 -7.87 -14.70
C ARG A 387 38.06 -6.76 -15.57
N ASP A 388 37.82 -7.00 -16.86
CA ASP A 388 37.46 -5.93 -17.78
C ASP A 388 36.03 -6.09 -18.33
N VAL A 389 35.30 -4.99 -18.45
CA VAL A 389 34.06 -4.92 -19.23
C VAL A 389 34.26 -3.96 -20.39
N SER A 390 33.94 -4.39 -21.61
CA SER A 390 34.00 -3.57 -22.82
C SER A 390 32.67 -3.61 -23.56
N LEU A 391 32.06 -2.43 -23.75
CA LEU A 391 30.80 -2.25 -24.47
C LEU A 391 31.03 -1.34 -25.69
N ASP A 392 31.01 -1.89 -26.90
CA ASP A 392 31.21 -1.15 -28.15
C ASP A 392 29.92 -1.13 -29.00
N ALA A 393 29.30 0.04 -29.10
CA ALA A 393 28.11 0.26 -29.91
C ALA A 393 28.43 1.15 -31.12
N GLY A 394 28.21 0.63 -32.33
CA GLY A 394 28.44 1.38 -33.57
C GLY A 394 27.57 2.65 -33.71
N ARG A 395 26.50 2.78 -32.93
CA ARG A 395 25.59 3.91 -32.87
C ARG A 395 25.26 4.33 -31.43
N ASP A 396 24.34 3.67 -30.74
CA ASP A 396 23.89 4.13 -29.41
C ASP A 396 24.11 3.09 -28.31
N LEU A 397 24.50 3.56 -27.12
CA LEU A 397 24.55 2.76 -25.89
C LEU A 397 23.49 3.27 -24.91
N THR A 398 22.48 2.46 -24.61
CA THR A 398 21.41 2.80 -23.66
C THR A 398 21.42 1.84 -22.48
N ILE A 399 21.59 2.37 -21.27
CA ILE A 399 21.56 1.62 -20.02
C ILE A 399 20.52 2.28 -19.12
N SER A 400 19.42 1.60 -18.84
CA SER A 400 18.29 2.15 -18.10
C SER A 400 17.74 1.22 -17.03
N ALA A 401 17.13 1.75 -15.97
CA ALA A 401 16.41 0.94 -14.99
C ALA A 401 15.14 0.29 -15.57
N ALA A 402 14.79 -0.90 -15.07
CA ALA A 402 13.47 -1.51 -15.29
C ALA A 402 12.44 -0.98 -14.28
N LEU A 403 11.14 -1.11 -14.58
CA LEU A 403 10.05 -0.52 -13.77
C LEU A 403 9.16 -1.59 -13.12
N ASN A 404 9.17 -1.65 -11.80
CA ASN A 404 8.18 -2.39 -11.01
C ASN A 404 6.93 -1.52 -10.78
N THR A 405 5.76 -2.14 -10.84
CA THR A 405 4.49 -1.48 -10.50
C THR A 405 3.71 -2.29 -9.48
N GLY A 406 2.98 -1.61 -8.62
CA GLY A 406 2.13 -2.20 -7.60
C GLY A 406 0.88 -1.36 -7.40
N SER A 407 -0.26 -2.02 -7.24
CA SER A 407 -1.53 -1.39 -6.92
C SER A 407 -2.29 -2.19 -5.88
N SER A 408 -3.01 -1.50 -5.01
CA SER A 408 -3.89 -2.13 -4.03
C SER A 408 -5.16 -1.31 -3.84
N SER A 409 -6.25 -1.99 -3.51
CA SER A 409 -7.51 -1.36 -3.10
C SER A 409 -8.19 -2.19 -2.02
N THR A 410 -8.70 -1.52 -1.00
CA THR A 410 -9.51 -2.16 0.05
C THR A 410 -10.82 -1.40 0.21
N THR A 411 -11.92 -2.12 0.26
CA THR A 411 -13.24 -1.58 0.63
C THR A 411 -13.80 -2.35 1.81
N SER A 412 -14.21 -1.64 2.85
CA SER A 412 -14.88 -2.23 4.01
C SER A 412 -16.24 -1.57 4.22
N SER A 413 -17.21 -2.38 4.61
CA SER A 413 -18.55 -1.92 4.98
C SER A 413 -19.06 -2.74 6.16
N SER A 414 -19.73 -2.09 7.10
CA SER A 414 -20.41 -2.78 8.20
C SER A 414 -21.71 -2.09 8.56
N ALA A 415 -22.70 -2.86 8.99
CA ALA A 415 -23.96 -2.36 9.51
C ALA A 415 -24.50 -3.33 10.55
N GLY A 416 -25.10 -2.81 11.63
CA GLY A 416 -25.73 -3.64 12.64
C GLY A 416 -26.76 -2.90 13.47
N ALA A 417 -27.65 -3.67 14.09
CA ALA A 417 -28.62 -3.19 15.06
C ALA A 417 -28.88 -4.27 16.11
N ASP A 418 -28.92 -3.90 17.39
CA ASP A 418 -29.19 -4.80 18.49
C ASP A 418 -30.05 -4.16 19.59
N VAL A 419 -30.66 -5.00 20.42
CA VAL A 419 -31.51 -4.64 21.56
C VAL A 419 -31.18 -5.57 22.71
N GLY A 420 -30.63 -5.06 23.81
CA GLY A 420 -30.23 -5.85 24.97
C GLY A 420 -30.71 -5.37 26.33
N LEU A 421 -30.40 -6.16 27.34
CA LEU A 421 -30.58 -5.92 28.76
C LEU A 421 -29.20 -5.76 29.39
N LYS A 422 -28.92 -4.61 29.99
CA LYS A 422 -27.67 -4.30 30.69
C LYS A 422 -27.92 -4.42 32.19
N GLY A 423 -27.17 -5.29 32.87
CA GLY A 423 -27.18 -5.46 34.32
C GLY A 423 -25.84 -5.04 34.94
N SER A 424 -25.88 -4.20 35.96
CA SER A 424 -24.72 -3.78 36.76
C SER A 424 -25.00 -3.96 38.25
N ILE A 425 -24.10 -4.63 38.98
CA ILE A 425 -24.12 -4.66 40.45
C ILE A 425 -22.96 -3.77 40.91
N GLY A 426 -23.26 -2.53 41.26
CA GLY A 426 -22.30 -1.58 41.82
C GLY A 426 -22.45 -1.44 43.33
N ALA A 427 -21.49 -0.75 43.97
CA ALA A 427 -21.49 -0.45 45.41
C ALA A 427 -22.77 0.25 45.94
N SER A 428 -23.65 0.71 45.03
CA SER A 428 -24.87 1.47 45.31
C SER A 428 -26.18 0.76 44.88
N GLY A 429 -26.16 -0.55 44.56
CA GLY A 429 -27.35 -1.36 44.29
C GLY A 429 -27.43 -2.03 42.91
N VAL A 430 -28.52 -2.80 42.68
CA VAL A 430 -28.80 -3.50 41.41
C VAL A 430 -29.34 -2.50 40.38
N GLY A 431 -28.59 -2.25 39.31
CA GLY A 431 -29.02 -1.46 38.16
C GLY A 431 -29.30 -2.34 36.95
N GLY A 432 -30.50 -2.23 36.36
CA GLY A 432 -30.90 -2.90 35.12
C GLY A 432 -31.49 -1.93 34.11
N GLY A 433 -31.28 -2.15 32.81
CA GLY A 433 -31.88 -1.36 31.72
C GLY A 433 -31.85 -2.03 30.34
N VAL A 434 -32.72 -1.62 29.43
CA VAL A 434 -32.82 -2.12 28.05
C VAL A 434 -31.98 -1.24 27.12
N ASN A 435 -30.86 -1.74 26.58
CA ASN A 435 -30.06 -1.12 25.54
C ASN A 435 -30.64 -1.37 24.14
N MET A 436 -30.52 -0.43 23.22
CA MET A 436 -30.84 -0.53 21.80
C MET A 436 -29.70 0.16 21.06
N SER A 437 -29.03 -0.50 20.12
CA SER A 437 -27.90 0.06 19.37
C SER A 437 -28.09 -0.12 17.87
N ALA A 438 -27.57 0.81 17.08
CA ALA A 438 -27.48 0.69 15.63
C ALA A 438 -26.21 1.39 15.15
N TYR A 439 -25.55 0.83 14.15
CA TYR A 439 -24.35 1.40 13.55
C TYR A 439 -24.24 1.07 12.06
N ALA A 440 -23.53 1.93 11.33
CA ALA A 440 -23.10 1.75 9.96
C ALA A 440 -21.71 2.37 9.78
N SER A 441 -20.84 1.72 9.03
CA SER A 441 -19.53 2.26 8.67
C SER A 441 -19.10 1.82 7.28
N GLY A 442 -18.24 2.63 6.66
CA GLY A 442 -17.61 2.32 5.39
C GLY A 442 -16.19 2.90 5.33
N SER A 443 -15.30 2.20 4.65
CA SER A 443 -13.98 2.73 4.31
C SER A 443 -13.53 2.27 2.92
N THR A 444 -12.74 3.12 2.28
CA THR A 444 -12.04 2.82 1.05
C THR A 444 -10.58 3.19 1.21
N SER A 445 -9.68 2.41 0.62
CA SER A 445 -8.28 2.77 0.48
C SER A 445 -7.78 2.29 -0.86
N SER A 446 -6.88 3.07 -1.46
CA SER A 446 -6.15 2.69 -2.66
C SER A 446 -4.69 3.06 -2.50
N GLY A 447 -3.82 2.28 -3.12
CA GLY A 447 -2.39 2.54 -3.13
C GLY A 447 -1.81 2.19 -4.49
N ARG A 448 -0.86 2.99 -4.95
CA ARG A 448 -0.07 2.78 -6.17
C ARG A 448 1.41 2.99 -5.85
N SER A 449 2.27 2.16 -6.41
CA SER A 449 3.72 2.27 -6.26
C SER A 449 4.40 1.91 -7.58
N ASP A 450 5.28 2.79 -8.03
CA ASP A 450 6.12 2.63 -9.21
C ASP A 450 7.57 2.73 -8.71
N THR A 451 8.31 1.61 -8.70
CA THR A 451 9.68 1.52 -8.18
C THR A 451 10.63 0.99 -9.24
N ARG A 452 11.89 1.39 -9.21
CA ARG A 452 12.87 1.03 -10.24
C ARG A 452 13.79 -0.11 -9.81
N VAL A 453 14.23 -0.90 -10.78
CA VAL A 453 15.37 -1.83 -10.64
C VAL A 453 16.50 -1.28 -11.47
N ASP A 454 17.51 -0.73 -10.79
CA ASP A 454 18.65 -0.09 -11.45
C ASP A 454 19.51 -1.10 -12.21
N ALA A 455 19.99 -0.72 -13.39
CA ALA A 455 20.97 -1.50 -14.13
C ALA A 455 22.36 -1.37 -13.52
N VAL A 456 23.19 -2.41 -13.61
CA VAL A 456 24.54 -2.43 -13.02
C VAL A 456 25.56 -2.95 -14.03
N ILE A 457 26.57 -2.15 -14.32
CA ILE A 457 27.73 -2.54 -15.12
C ILE A 457 28.98 -2.41 -14.24
N ALA A 458 29.64 -3.53 -13.94
CA ALA A 458 30.75 -3.55 -12.99
C ALA A 458 31.96 -4.32 -13.55
N ALA A 459 33.14 -3.70 -13.47
CA ALA A 459 34.41 -4.30 -13.83
C ALA A 459 35.37 -4.24 -12.63
N GLY A 460 36.10 -5.31 -12.33
CA GLY A 460 37.09 -5.28 -11.25
C GLY A 460 38.32 -4.41 -11.56
N ASP A 461 38.71 -4.31 -12.84
CA ASP A 461 39.82 -3.50 -13.35
C ASP A 461 39.31 -2.36 -14.24
N THR A 462 38.98 -2.62 -15.51
CA THR A 462 38.62 -1.56 -16.46
C THR A 462 37.20 -1.73 -17.00
N LEU A 463 36.37 -0.71 -16.78
CA LEU A 463 35.14 -0.53 -17.54
C LEU A 463 35.43 0.40 -18.72
N SER A 464 35.29 -0.12 -19.94
CA SER A 464 35.41 0.64 -21.18
C SER A 464 34.09 0.64 -21.94
N SER A 465 33.68 1.79 -22.47
CA SER A 465 32.56 1.85 -23.41
C SER A 465 32.80 2.82 -24.56
N SER A 466 32.25 2.49 -25.72
CA SER A 466 32.24 3.36 -26.90
C SER A 466 30.84 3.40 -27.52
N SER A 467 30.41 4.58 -27.98
CA SER A 467 29.24 4.73 -28.82
C SER A 467 29.52 5.64 -30.01
N GLY A 468 29.10 5.24 -31.21
CA GLY A 468 29.28 6.05 -32.42
C GLY A 468 28.47 7.36 -32.42
N ARG A 469 27.43 7.44 -31.58
CA ARG A 469 26.52 8.58 -31.45
C ARG A 469 26.22 8.87 -29.98
N ASP A 470 25.15 8.33 -29.41
CA ASP A 470 24.70 8.75 -28.07
C ASP A 470 24.90 7.66 -27.03
N THR A 471 25.22 8.07 -25.80
CA THR A 471 25.19 7.21 -24.62
C THR A 471 24.17 7.73 -23.61
N THR A 472 23.26 6.89 -23.15
CA THR A 472 22.32 7.19 -22.07
C THR A 472 22.52 6.24 -20.91
N VAL A 473 22.69 6.78 -19.71
CA VAL A 473 22.76 6.05 -18.43
C VAL A 473 21.67 6.62 -17.53
N ALA A 474 20.59 5.88 -17.29
CA ALA A 474 19.40 6.39 -16.59
C ALA A 474 18.80 5.40 -15.58
N GLY A 475 18.99 5.62 -14.28
CA GLY A 475 18.69 4.60 -13.25
C GLY A 475 19.69 3.45 -13.34
N ALA A 476 20.98 3.77 -13.33
CA ALA A 476 22.02 2.77 -13.51
C ALA A 476 23.33 3.13 -12.79
N HIS A 477 24.13 2.09 -12.52
CA HIS A 477 25.43 2.19 -11.88
C HIS A 477 26.51 1.57 -12.77
N LEU A 478 27.46 2.40 -13.19
CA LEU A 478 28.65 1.98 -13.92
C LEU A 478 29.84 2.12 -12.97
N GLU A 479 30.53 1.01 -12.70
CA GLU A 479 31.65 0.98 -11.76
C GLU A 479 32.85 0.21 -12.33
N GLY A 480 34.04 0.73 -12.09
CA GLY A 480 35.27 -0.05 -12.20
C GLY A 480 36.46 0.59 -11.51
N ASP A 481 37.59 -0.10 -11.47
CA ASP A 481 38.83 0.48 -10.95
C ASP A 481 39.26 1.67 -11.82
N SER A 482 39.19 1.51 -13.14
CA SER A 482 39.27 2.58 -14.13
C SER A 482 38.04 2.57 -15.03
N VAL A 483 37.42 3.73 -15.22
CA VAL A 483 36.32 3.89 -16.17
C VAL A 483 36.79 4.74 -17.36
N TRP A 484 36.55 4.26 -18.57
CA TRP A 484 36.83 4.94 -19.83
C TRP A 484 35.59 4.93 -20.71
N MET A 485 35.13 6.09 -21.15
CA MET A 485 34.00 6.20 -22.06
C MET A 485 34.34 7.11 -23.23
N ASP A 486 33.99 6.69 -24.44
CA ASP A 486 34.09 7.50 -25.66
C ASP A 486 32.70 7.59 -26.31
N VAL A 487 32.17 8.80 -26.42
CA VAL A 487 30.79 9.05 -26.88
C VAL A 487 30.85 9.98 -28.08
N GLY A 488 30.44 9.49 -29.24
CA GLY A 488 30.56 10.23 -30.51
C GLY A 488 29.80 11.56 -30.53
N ARG A 489 28.70 11.67 -29.79
CA ARG A 489 27.82 12.84 -29.73
C ARG A 489 27.41 13.17 -28.29
N ASP A 490 26.27 12.69 -27.80
CA ASP A 490 25.71 13.14 -26.53
C ASP A 490 25.78 12.05 -25.44
N LEU A 491 26.24 12.42 -24.25
CA LEU A 491 26.17 11.61 -23.04
C LEU A 491 25.07 12.14 -22.10
N THR A 492 24.10 11.32 -21.75
CA THR A 492 23.12 11.62 -20.70
C THR A 492 23.35 10.72 -19.48
N VAL A 493 23.43 11.32 -18.28
CA VAL A 493 23.45 10.61 -17.00
C VAL A 493 22.31 11.13 -16.12
N ALA A 494 21.26 10.33 -15.95
CA ALA A 494 20.00 10.79 -15.36
C ALA A 494 19.51 9.88 -14.22
N SER A 495 19.37 10.44 -13.02
CA SER A 495 18.70 9.76 -11.91
C SER A 495 17.20 9.71 -12.13
N LEU A 496 16.55 8.65 -11.64
CA LEU A 496 15.11 8.42 -11.82
C LEU A 496 14.38 8.46 -10.48
N GLN A 497 13.15 8.96 -10.48
CA GLN A 497 12.29 9.02 -9.30
C GLN A 497 11.39 7.79 -9.23
N ASP A 498 11.26 7.25 -8.03
CA ASP A 498 10.21 6.32 -7.65
C ASP A 498 8.98 7.10 -7.20
N HIS A 499 7.80 6.59 -7.57
CA HIS A 499 6.52 7.19 -7.25
C HIS A 499 5.70 6.30 -6.32
N THR A 500 5.03 6.89 -5.35
CA THR A 500 4.09 6.17 -4.49
C THR A 500 2.95 7.09 -4.11
N GLU A 501 1.73 6.59 -4.16
CA GLU A 501 0.51 7.34 -3.86
C GLU A 501 -0.43 6.44 -3.05
N ASN A 502 -0.92 6.95 -1.93
CA ASN A 502 -1.87 6.25 -1.07
C ASN A 502 -3.02 7.19 -0.71
N GLU A 503 -4.24 6.71 -0.86
CA GLU A 503 -5.45 7.44 -0.51
C GLU A 503 -6.35 6.58 0.37
N SER A 504 -6.94 7.17 1.39
CA SER A 504 -7.94 6.50 2.22
C SER A 504 -9.07 7.44 2.58
N SER A 505 -10.29 6.93 2.61
CA SER A 505 -11.44 7.61 3.19
C SER A 505 -12.23 6.65 4.07
N SER A 506 -12.77 7.15 5.18
CA SER A 506 -13.59 6.36 6.10
C SER A 506 -14.71 7.21 6.69
N TRP A 507 -15.80 6.54 7.04
CA TRP A 507 -16.92 7.11 7.77
C TRP A 507 -17.54 6.05 8.67
N SER A 508 -18.08 6.49 9.80
CA SER A 508 -18.93 5.66 10.65
C SER A 508 -19.97 6.50 11.36
N ALA A 509 -21.12 5.91 11.60
CA ALA A 509 -22.22 6.47 12.37
C ALA A 509 -22.81 5.36 13.22
N GLY A 510 -23.07 5.63 14.49
CA GLY A 510 -23.71 4.69 15.39
C GLY A 510 -24.34 5.40 16.58
N GLY A 511 -25.31 4.76 17.18
CA GLY A 511 -25.97 5.25 18.38
C GLY A 511 -26.48 4.11 19.22
N SER A 512 -26.55 4.31 20.54
CA SER A 512 -27.12 3.33 21.47
C SER A 512 -27.96 4.00 22.56
N VAL A 513 -29.17 3.55 22.83
CA VAL A 513 -30.03 4.06 23.91
C VAL A 513 -30.28 2.96 24.93
N THR A 514 -30.02 3.19 26.21
CA THR A 514 -30.31 2.29 27.34
C THR A 514 -31.41 2.87 28.23
N VAL A 515 -32.51 2.15 28.43
CA VAL A 515 -33.69 2.57 29.20
C VAL A 515 -33.86 1.69 30.44
N GLY A 516 -33.64 2.20 31.66
CA GLY A 516 -33.69 1.42 32.90
C GLY A 516 -33.74 2.25 34.16
N ALA A 517 -33.05 1.82 35.23
CA ALA A 517 -32.94 2.59 36.47
C ALA A 517 -32.34 4.02 36.28
N GLY A 518 -31.86 4.32 35.07
CA GLY A 518 -31.71 5.64 34.45
C GLY A 518 -31.81 5.46 32.92
N VAL A 519 -31.89 6.56 32.16
CA VAL A 519 -31.81 6.58 30.70
C VAL A 519 -30.39 7.00 30.30
N SER A 520 -29.63 6.15 29.62
CA SER A 520 -28.35 6.51 29.02
C SER A 520 -28.39 6.43 27.51
N GLY A 521 -27.71 7.32 26.79
CA GLY A 521 -27.72 7.35 25.33
C GLY A 521 -26.34 7.70 24.80
N SER A 522 -25.78 6.89 23.91
CA SER A 522 -24.56 7.21 23.19
C SER A 522 -24.84 7.51 21.73
N VAL A 523 -24.09 8.45 21.16
CA VAL A 523 -24.08 8.76 19.74
C VAL A 523 -22.63 8.90 19.32
N GLY A 524 -22.26 8.26 18.22
CA GLY A 524 -20.93 8.26 17.65
C GLY A 524 -21.04 8.55 16.16
N VAL A 525 -20.41 9.62 15.68
CA VAL A 525 -20.18 9.83 14.25
C VAL A 525 -18.70 10.14 14.06
N SER A 526 -18.06 9.50 13.09
CA SER A 526 -16.67 9.81 12.76
C SER A 526 -16.41 9.67 11.27
N GLY A 527 -15.36 10.32 10.81
CA GLY A 527 -14.86 10.18 9.46
C GLY A 527 -13.39 10.53 9.41
N GLY A 528 -12.76 10.13 8.32
CA GLY A 528 -11.36 10.48 8.09
C GLY A 528 -10.99 10.36 6.64
N SER A 529 -10.02 11.16 6.22
CA SER A 529 -9.41 11.11 4.91
C SER A 529 -7.90 11.23 5.06
N SER A 530 -7.14 10.45 4.30
CA SER A 530 -5.70 10.62 4.20
C SER A 530 -5.24 10.49 2.76
N HIS A 531 -4.27 11.30 2.38
CA HIS A 531 -3.60 11.25 1.09
C HIS A 531 -2.09 11.35 1.34
N MET A 532 -1.31 10.51 0.68
CA MET A 532 0.16 10.55 0.75
C MET A 532 0.71 10.33 -0.65
N SER A 533 1.63 11.19 -1.08
CA SER A 533 2.30 11.10 -2.37
C SER A 533 3.81 11.27 -2.21
N SER A 534 4.56 10.57 -3.07
CA SER A 534 6.02 10.57 -3.10
C SER A 534 6.49 10.58 -4.55
N GLY A 535 7.44 11.46 -4.86
CA GLY A 535 8.30 11.39 -6.04
C GLY A 535 9.72 11.60 -5.56
N TRP A 536 10.52 10.53 -5.51
CA TRP A 536 11.78 10.54 -4.76
C TRP A 536 12.87 9.77 -5.48
N VAL A 537 14.10 10.27 -5.51
CA VAL A 537 15.24 9.52 -6.03
C VAL A 537 15.81 8.68 -4.89
N ASN A 538 15.55 7.37 -4.91
CA ASN A 538 16.09 6.47 -3.88
C ASN A 538 17.58 6.19 -4.12
N THR A 539 17.98 5.94 -5.37
CA THR A 539 19.38 5.70 -5.75
C THR A 539 19.80 6.67 -6.85
N GLN A 540 20.96 7.29 -6.69
CA GLN A 540 21.49 8.22 -7.68
C GLN A 540 22.20 7.45 -8.80
N THR A 541 21.86 7.73 -10.05
CA THR A 541 22.57 7.18 -11.21
C THR A 541 24.02 7.63 -11.21
N SER A 542 24.96 6.70 -11.41
CA SER A 542 26.37 6.96 -11.15
C SER A 542 27.32 6.31 -12.17
N ILE A 543 28.40 7.02 -12.47
CA ILE A 543 29.58 6.54 -13.21
C ILE A 543 30.81 6.75 -12.31
N LEU A 544 31.36 5.67 -11.77
CA LEU A 544 32.33 5.71 -10.69
C LEU A 544 33.58 4.90 -11.03
N GLY A 545 34.73 5.57 -10.97
CA GLY A 545 36.05 4.94 -11.00
C GLY A 545 36.65 4.89 -9.60
N GLN A 546 37.29 3.80 -9.20
CA GLN A 546 38.02 3.78 -7.92
C GLN A 546 39.34 4.53 -8.03
N LYS A 547 40.10 4.27 -9.10
CA LYS A 547 41.42 4.89 -9.37
C LYS A 547 41.36 5.98 -10.41
N LYS A 548 40.47 5.87 -11.40
CA LYS A 548 40.44 6.78 -12.55
C LYS A 548 39.09 6.78 -13.26
N THR A 549 38.65 7.93 -13.73
CA THR A 549 37.47 8.07 -14.60
C THR A 549 37.79 9.02 -15.75
N ILE A 550 37.65 8.58 -17.00
CA ILE A 550 37.88 9.39 -18.20
C ILE A 550 36.70 9.27 -19.15
N LEU A 551 36.13 10.42 -19.50
CA LEU A 551 35.04 10.54 -20.46
C LEU A 551 35.45 11.48 -21.58
N HIS A 552 35.34 11.03 -22.82
CA HIS A 552 35.38 11.87 -24.02
C HIS A 552 33.98 11.88 -24.63
N VAL A 553 33.44 13.06 -24.86
CA VAL A 553 32.08 13.25 -25.40
C VAL A 553 32.15 14.27 -26.52
N GLY A 554 31.69 13.91 -27.73
CA GLY A 554 31.81 14.73 -28.93
C GLY A 554 31.06 16.08 -28.84
N ASP A 555 29.81 16.04 -28.39
CA ASP A 555 28.91 17.19 -28.33
C ASP A 555 28.55 17.51 -26.87
N THR A 556 27.49 16.95 -26.30
CA THR A 556 26.95 17.41 -25.01
C THR A 556 26.99 16.34 -23.93
N THR A 557 27.52 16.69 -22.76
CA THR A 557 27.31 15.92 -21.53
C THR A 557 26.16 16.54 -20.74
N ARG A 558 25.07 15.80 -20.54
CA ARG A 558 23.89 16.22 -19.76
C ARG A 558 23.78 15.40 -18.46
N LEU A 559 23.77 16.09 -17.33
CA LEU A 559 23.62 15.50 -16.00
C LEU A 559 22.26 15.88 -15.39
N GLU A 560 21.39 14.91 -15.14
CA GLU A 560 20.09 15.14 -14.50
C GLU A 560 20.06 14.43 -13.15
N GLY A 561 20.52 15.13 -12.12
CA GLY A 561 20.78 14.51 -10.82
C GLY A 561 21.77 13.33 -10.89
N GLY A 562 22.57 13.19 -11.94
CA GLY A 562 23.57 12.12 -12.10
C GLY A 562 24.88 12.42 -11.37
N LEU A 563 25.63 11.37 -11.03
CA LEU A 563 26.93 11.45 -10.36
C LEU A 563 28.05 10.87 -11.26
N ILE A 564 29.10 11.64 -11.53
CA ILE A 564 30.32 11.14 -12.19
C ILE A 564 31.51 11.43 -11.30
N ALA A 565 32.27 10.41 -10.89
CA ALA A 565 33.40 10.64 -9.98
C ALA A 565 34.52 9.61 -10.13
N SER A 566 35.68 9.93 -9.54
CA SER A 566 36.76 9.00 -9.23
C SER A 566 37.09 9.08 -7.74
N ALA A 567 37.24 7.96 -7.03
CA ALA A 567 37.51 7.99 -5.59
C ALA A 567 38.87 8.63 -5.23
N THR A 568 39.85 8.55 -6.14
CA THR A 568 41.16 9.23 -6.04
C THR A 568 41.17 10.70 -6.48
N GLY A 569 40.07 11.21 -7.04
CA GLY A 569 40.02 12.52 -7.70
C GLY A 569 40.71 12.57 -9.08
N ASN A 570 41.19 11.43 -9.61
CA ASN A 570 41.74 11.33 -10.96
C ASN A 570 40.62 11.20 -12.01
N LEU A 571 39.91 12.30 -12.22
CA LEU A 571 38.82 12.41 -13.18
C LEU A 571 39.19 13.37 -14.32
N LEU A 572 38.87 12.99 -15.55
CA LEU A 572 38.88 13.86 -16.73
C LEU A 572 37.55 13.71 -17.47
N ILE A 573 36.85 14.82 -17.70
CA ILE A 573 35.73 14.90 -18.65
C ILE A 573 36.14 15.87 -19.74
N ASP A 574 36.18 15.44 -21.00
CA ASP A 574 36.39 16.28 -22.18
C ASP A 574 35.15 16.27 -23.06
N THR A 575 34.37 17.35 -22.99
CA THR A 575 33.04 17.47 -23.61
C THR A 575 32.93 18.74 -24.46
N GLY A 576 32.08 18.72 -25.49
CA GLY A 576 31.80 19.90 -26.31
C GLY A 576 31.12 20.99 -25.47
N SER A 577 29.98 20.63 -24.87
CA SER A 577 29.22 21.42 -23.90
C SER A 577 28.87 20.58 -22.66
N LEU A 578 28.54 21.24 -21.54
CA LEU A 578 28.09 20.58 -20.31
C LEU A 578 26.79 21.23 -19.84
N MET A 579 25.74 20.43 -19.69
CA MET A 579 24.46 20.85 -19.13
C MET A 579 24.17 20.05 -17.86
N PHE A 580 23.61 20.69 -16.84
CA PHE A 580 23.26 20.00 -15.61
C PHE A 580 21.98 20.55 -14.98
N THR A 581 21.19 19.66 -14.42
CA THR A 581 19.93 19.95 -13.73
C THR A 581 19.84 19.10 -12.46
N ASP A 582 19.54 19.74 -11.33
CA ASP A 582 19.25 19.04 -10.08
C ASP A 582 17.80 18.51 -10.12
N ILE A 583 17.57 17.32 -9.57
CA ILE A 583 16.22 16.77 -9.40
C ILE A 583 15.69 17.15 -8.03
N GLN A 584 14.45 17.65 -7.99
CA GLN A 584 13.74 17.94 -6.76
C GLN A 584 12.76 16.81 -6.46
N GLY A 585 12.97 16.13 -5.33
CA GLY A 585 12.06 15.13 -4.79
C GLY A 585 11.15 15.71 -3.73
N SER A 586 9.96 15.14 -3.58
CA SER A 586 9.06 15.50 -2.50
C SER A 586 8.28 14.30 -1.99
N LYS A 587 8.10 14.23 -0.67
CA LYS A 587 7.17 13.34 0.02
C LYS A 587 6.21 14.19 0.81
N LYS A 588 4.92 14.06 0.51
CA LYS A 588 3.85 14.82 1.13
C LYS A 588 2.82 13.87 1.69
N GLY A 589 2.31 14.17 2.87
CA GLY A 589 1.22 13.41 3.45
C GLY A 589 0.32 14.30 4.26
N GLU A 590 -0.98 14.09 4.12
CA GLU A 590 -2.03 14.79 4.86
C GLU A 590 -3.04 13.78 5.37
N SER A 591 -3.48 13.96 6.61
CA SER A 591 -4.49 13.13 7.24
C SER A 591 -5.40 13.99 8.10
N ILE A 592 -6.70 13.83 7.89
CA ILE A 592 -7.76 14.45 8.67
C ILE A 592 -8.59 13.32 9.26
N ILE A 593 -8.78 13.34 10.58
CA ILE A 593 -9.70 12.47 11.29
C ILE A 593 -10.59 13.35 12.15
N TRP A 594 -11.89 13.11 12.11
CA TRP A 594 -12.84 13.78 12.96
C TRP A 594 -13.77 12.75 13.60
N GLY A 595 -14.14 12.97 14.85
CA GLY A 595 -15.03 12.11 15.60
C GLY A 595 -15.80 12.90 16.64
N LEU A 596 -17.09 12.63 16.73
CA LEU A 596 -17.96 13.03 17.83
C LEU A 596 -18.44 11.75 18.50
N SER A 597 -18.13 11.59 19.78
CA SER A 597 -18.68 10.49 20.59
C SER A 597 -19.26 11.06 21.88
N GLY A 598 -20.56 10.89 22.12
CA GLY A 598 -21.22 11.31 23.35
C GLY A 598 -21.90 10.16 24.05
N SER A 599 -21.99 10.22 25.38
CA SER A 599 -22.70 9.22 26.20
C SER A 599 -23.44 9.87 27.37
N TYR A 600 -24.72 10.17 27.19
CA TYR A 600 -25.64 10.64 28.24
C TYR A 600 -25.97 9.53 29.24
N ASP A 601 -26.15 9.82 30.54
CA ASP A 601 -26.70 8.93 31.58
C ASP A 601 -27.54 9.75 32.59
N SER A 602 -28.81 9.41 32.80
CA SER A 602 -29.79 10.27 33.48
C SER A 602 -29.93 10.03 35.00
N LYS A 603 -29.00 9.34 35.66
CA LYS A 603 -29.06 9.21 37.13
C LYS A 603 -28.45 10.40 37.84
N ALA A 604 -29.27 11.44 38.05
CA ALA A 604 -29.10 12.39 39.13
C ALA A 604 -29.39 11.68 40.47
N ASN A 605 -28.38 11.52 41.33
CA ASN A 605 -28.61 11.40 42.77
C ASN A 605 -27.52 12.18 43.51
N GLU A 606 -27.98 13.10 44.34
CA GLU A 606 -27.20 14.11 45.07
C GLU A 606 -26.24 13.46 46.09
N SER A 607 -24.95 13.42 45.77
CA SER A 607 -23.87 13.60 46.75
C SER A 607 -22.55 13.77 45.98
N ILE A 608 -22.12 15.03 45.88
CA ILE A 608 -20.78 15.41 45.45
C ILE A 608 -19.79 14.76 46.44
N THR A 609 -18.99 13.81 45.97
CA THR A 609 -17.56 13.71 46.32
C THR A 609 -16.85 12.69 45.42
N SER A 610 -15.81 13.19 44.74
CA SER A 610 -14.68 12.45 44.16
C SER A 610 -14.91 11.69 42.83
N TRP A 611 -14.57 12.37 41.72
CA TRP A 611 -14.19 11.81 40.40
C TRP A 611 -15.27 11.02 39.62
N GLY A 612 -16.50 11.56 39.52
CA GLY A 612 -17.58 11.03 38.69
C GLY A 612 -18.13 12.08 37.71
N VAL A 613 -17.57 12.16 36.51
CA VAL A 613 -18.05 13.03 35.42
C VAL A 613 -19.16 12.31 34.66
N ASN A 614 -20.37 12.89 34.63
CA ASN A 614 -21.39 12.56 33.63
C ASN A 614 -20.74 12.77 32.24
N ARG A 615 -20.63 11.72 31.42
CA ARG A 615 -19.75 11.72 30.23
C ARG A 615 -20.34 12.53 29.06
N LEU A 616 -20.12 13.83 29.07
CA LEU A 616 -20.46 14.74 27.95
C LEU A 616 -19.73 14.36 26.65
N PRO A 617 -20.23 14.75 25.46
CA PRO A 617 -19.61 14.48 24.18
C PRO A 617 -18.14 14.87 24.11
N VAL A 618 -17.32 13.93 23.63
CA VAL A 618 -15.93 14.12 23.24
C VAL A 618 -15.91 14.41 21.75
N VAL A 619 -15.41 15.59 21.40
CA VAL A 619 -15.06 15.95 20.02
C VAL A 619 -13.55 15.76 19.86
N GLU A 620 -13.17 14.93 18.90
CA GLU A 620 -11.79 14.72 18.50
C GLU A 620 -11.62 15.19 17.05
N LEU A 621 -10.73 16.16 16.85
CA LEU A 621 -10.24 16.55 15.53
C LEU A 621 -8.73 16.33 15.51
N GLY A 622 -8.29 15.45 14.61
CA GLY A 622 -6.88 15.20 14.35
C GLY A 622 -6.53 15.64 12.94
N TYR A 623 -5.57 16.56 12.83
CA TYR A 623 -4.91 16.93 11.58
C TYR A 623 -3.43 16.60 11.70
N ALA A 624 -2.91 15.89 10.72
CA ALA A 624 -1.47 15.68 10.58
C ALA A 624 -1.09 15.92 9.13
N SER A 625 -0.08 16.76 8.92
CA SER A 625 0.60 16.88 7.64
C SER A 625 2.12 16.83 7.83
N PHE A 626 2.79 16.34 6.80
CA PHE A 626 4.23 16.43 6.71
C PHE A 626 4.64 16.68 5.26
N ASP A 627 5.68 17.48 5.12
CA ASP A 627 6.40 17.64 3.88
C ASP A 627 7.88 17.29 4.09
N ARG A 628 8.45 16.53 3.15
CA ARG A 628 9.90 16.35 3.04
C ARG A 628 10.33 16.59 1.62
N TYR A 629 11.48 17.24 1.47
CA TYR A 629 12.04 17.59 0.18
C TYR A 629 13.40 16.91 0.00
N GLN A 630 13.70 16.50 -1.23
CA GLN A 630 15.01 16.02 -1.61
C GLN A 630 15.58 16.95 -2.66
N LYS A 631 16.89 17.13 -2.62
CA LYS A 631 17.64 17.64 -3.76
C LYS A 631 18.68 16.60 -4.17
N THR A 632 18.48 15.99 -5.34
CA THR A 632 19.47 15.12 -5.97
C THR A 632 20.26 15.97 -6.96
N ARG A 633 21.49 16.30 -6.61
CA ARG A 633 22.30 17.24 -7.36
C ARG A 633 23.01 16.57 -8.52
N ALA A 634 23.01 17.22 -9.68
CA ALA A 634 23.95 16.86 -10.73
C ALA A 634 25.37 17.12 -10.22
N THR A 635 26.17 16.07 -10.12
CA THR A 635 27.43 16.08 -9.37
C THR A 635 28.56 15.49 -10.19
N VAL A 636 29.67 16.21 -10.23
CA VAL A 636 30.92 15.70 -10.78
C VAL A 636 31.99 15.79 -9.68
N GLY A 637 32.63 14.68 -9.33
CA GLY A 637 33.67 14.62 -8.29
C GLY A 637 34.95 15.38 -8.65
N GLU A 638 35.89 15.47 -7.72
CA GLU A 638 37.17 16.15 -7.93
C GLU A 638 37.91 15.67 -9.19
N GLY A 639 38.51 16.61 -9.93
CA GLY A 639 39.24 16.34 -11.18
C GLY A 639 39.10 17.46 -12.21
N GLN A 640 39.50 17.18 -13.44
CA GLN A 640 39.50 18.12 -14.55
C GLN A 640 38.22 17.99 -15.39
N ILE A 641 37.58 19.12 -15.69
CA ILE A 641 36.51 19.22 -16.69
C ILE A 641 37.01 20.17 -17.78
N VAL A 642 37.04 19.69 -19.01
CA VAL A 642 37.34 20.47 -20.21
C VAL A 642 36.04 20.62 -20.98
N VAL A 643 35.56 21.86 -21.07
CA VAL A 643 34.37 22.21 -21.83
C VAL A 643 34.80 23.07 -23.02
N ARG A 644 34.63 22.54 -24.23
CA ARG A 644 35.23 23.14 -25.44
C ARG A 644 34.51 24.40 -25.91
N ASP A 645 33.22 24.55 -25.64
CA ASP A 645 32.43 25.73 -25.99
C ASP A 645 32.48 26.86 -24.95
N GLY A 646 33.09 26.61 -23.79
CA GLY A 646 33.18 27.57 -22.68
C GLY A 646 31.92 27.65 -21.81
N SER A 647 31.03 26.66 -21.84
CA SER A 647 29.86 26.62 -20.93
C SER A 647 30.29 26.72 -19.47
N ASP A 648 29.50 27.46 -18.69
CA ASP A 648 29.75 27.73 -17.27
C ASP A 648 29.49 26.49 -16.40
N THR A 649 30.46 26.13 -15.58
CA THR A 649 30.38 25.01 -14.63
C THR A 649 30.40 25.47 -13.17
N GLU A 650 30.30 26.77 -12.87
CA GLU A 650 30.38 27.32 -11.51
C GLU A 650 29.27 26.79 -10.58
N ALA A 651 28.05 26.61 -11.10
CA ALA A 651 26.91 26.12 -10.31
C ALA A 651 26.84 24.58 -10.22
N LEU A 652 27.74 23.85 -10.87
CA LEU A 652 27.80 22.39 -10.83
C LEU A 652 28.27 21.92 -9.45
N ASN A 653 27.60 20.92 -8.87
CA ASN A 653 28.06 20.37 -7.60
C ASN A 653 29.37 19.59 -7.79
N ARG A 654 30.40 19.97 -7.01
CA ARG A 654 31.72 19.33 -7.02
C ARG A 654 31.98 18.43 -5.79
N ASP A 655 31.05 18.43 -4.83
CA ASP A 655 31.15 17.69 -3.58
C ASP A 655 30.26 16.44 -3.62
N VAL A 656 30.89 15.27 -3.70
CA VAL A 656 30.19 13.97 -3.75
C VAL A 656 29.37 13.71 -2.49
N SER A 657 29.76 14.25 -1.33
CA SER A 657 29.00 14.08 -0.08
C SER A 657 27.66 14.82 -0.08
N ARG A 658 27.50 15.77 -1.00
CA ARG A 658 26.28 16.57 -1.19
C ARG A 658 25.52 16.19 -2.45
N ALA A 659 25.86 15.06 -3.07
CA ALA A 659 25.21 14.60 -4.29
C ALA A 659 23.72 14.29 -4.09
N GLN A 660 23.32 13.89 -2.88
CA GLN A 660 21.94 13.83 -2.43
C GLN A 660 21.79 14.51 -1.07
N GLU A 661 20.84 15.43 -0.97
CA GLU A 661 20.51 16.14 0.27
C GLU A 661 19.01 15.95 0.59
N GLU A 662 18.69 15.51 1.80
CA GLU A 662 17.32 15.56 2.33
C GLU A 662 17.14 16.87 3.08
N ILE A 663 16.17 17.67 2.63
CA ILE A 663 15.77 18.93 3.23
C ILE A 663 14.45 18.68 3.96
N TRP A 664 14.49 18.77 5.28
CA TRP A 664 13.29 18.60 6.10
C TRP A 664 12.32 19.76 5.85
N GLY A 665 11.08 19.43 5.53
CA GLY A 665 9.97 20.39 5.50
C GLY A 665 9.25 20.45 6.84
N ASP A 666 8.21 21.27 6.89
CA ASP A 666 7.41 21.47 8.09
C ASP A 666 6.60 20.20 8.42
N ASN A 667 6.52 19.88 9.72
CA ASN A 667 5.62 18.86 10.23
C ASN A 667 4.57 19.55 11.09
N ILE A 668 3.30 19.46 10.70
CA ILE A 668 2.20 20.04 11.45
C ILE A 668 1.37 18.89 11.99
N LYS A 669 1.23 18.84 13.32
CA LYS A 669 0.31 17.94 14.00
C LYS A 669 -0.56 18.77 14.92
N MET A 670 -1.85 18.77 14.66
CA MET A 670 -2.84 19.45 15.48
C MET A 670 -3.86 18.43 15.94
N ASN A 671 -3.97 18.25 17.24
CA ASN A 671 -5.04 17.47 17.84
C ASN A 671 -5.85 18.41 18.72
N LEU A 672 -7.10 18.67 18.34
CA LEU A 672 -8.06 19.36 19.20
C LEU A 672 -8.92 18.31 19.90
N PHE A 673 -8.80 18.29 21.22
CA PHE A 673 -9.62 17.45 22.09
C PHE A 673 -10.48 18.35 22.96
N ILE A 674 -11.80 18.30 22.76
CA ILE A 674 -12.74 19.06 23.58
C ILE A 674 -13.24 18.14 24.68
N SER A 675 -12.76 18.39 25.89
CA SER A 675 -13.05 17.54 27.03
C SER A 675 -14.47 17.79 27.57
N PRO A 676 -15.11 16.77 28.17
CA PRO A 676 -16.39 16.89 28.83
C PRO A 676 -16.49 18.08 29.80
N SER A 677 -15.47 18.31 30.63
CA SER A 677 -15.45 19.41 31.62
C SER A 677 -15.50 20.80 30.97
N THR A 678 -14.84 21.00 29.83
CA THR A 678 -14.89 22.28 29.10
C THR A 678 -16.29 22.59 28.60
N ILE A 679 -17.02 21.57 28.14
CA ILE A 679 -18.41 21.74 27.68
C ILE A 679 -19.33 21.94 28.90
N GLN A 680 -19.05 21.28 30.03
CA GLN A 680 -19.81 21.45 31.27
C GLN A 680 -19.74 22.88 31.81
N ASP A 681 -18.55 23.46 31.87
CA ASP A 681 -18.32 24.83 32.37
C ASP A 681 -19.06 25.87 31.49
N ILE A 682 -19.02 25.71 30.16
CA ILE A 682 -19.76 26.58 29.21
C ILE A 682 -21.28 26.54 29.45
N VAL A 683 -21.80 25.41 29.92
CA VAL A 683 -23.24 25.15 30.03
C VAL A 683 -23.79 25.40 31.43
N GLU A 684 -22.95 25.26 32.46
CA GLU A 684 -23.34 25.51 33.85
C GLU A 684 -23.25 26.99 34.25
N GLU A 685 -22.33 27.77 33.67
CA GLU A 685 -22.12 29.17 34.10
C GLU A 685 -22.99 30.22 33.37
N GLY A 686 -23.81 29.82 32.39
CA GLY A 686 -24.52 30.75 31.50
C GLY A 686 -26.03 30.58 31.34
N LEU A 687 -26.67 29.63 32.04
CA LEU A 687 -28.03 29.19 31.68
C LEU A 687 -28.93 28.98 32.92
N ASP A 688 -29.86 29.91 33.17
CA ASP A 688 -30.89 29.74 34.19
C ASP A 688 -32.01 28.79 33.69
N GLY A 689 -32.01 27.54 34.19
CA GLY A 689 -33.08 26.56 33.99
C GLY A 689 -32.69 25.30 33.22
N ASP A 690 -33.15 24.14 33.71
CA ASP A 690 -32.77 22.80 33.20
C ASP A 690 -33.15 22.51 31.73
N LEU A 691 -34.17 23.20 31.19
CA LEU A 691 -34.66 22.97 29.83
C LEU A 691 -33.96 23.84 28.77
N GLY A 692 -33.52 25.06 29.13
CA GLY A 692 -32.69 25.91 28.25
C GLY A 692 -31.28 25.32 28.07
N ARG A 693 -30.75 24.72 29.14
CA ARG A 693 -29.52 23.91 29.15
C ARG A 693 -29.56 22.73 28.18
N ALA A 694 -30.73 22.12 27.97
CA ALA A 694 -30.89 20.99 27.06
C ALA A 694 -30.90 21.39 25.57
N TRP A 695 -31.21 22.64 25.23
CA TRP A 695 -31.29 23.13 23.84
C TRP A 695 -30.05 23.90 23.40
N ALA A 696 -29.50 24.76 24.28
CA ALA A 696 -28.27 25.49 23.99
C ALA A 696 -27.06 24.56 23.88
N PHE A 697 -27.04 23.45 24.61
CA PHE A 697 -25.92 22.50 24.63
C PHE A 697 -25.64 21.83 23.27
N PRO A 698 -26.62 21.20 22.59
CA PRO A 698 -26.40 20.66 21.24
C PRO A 698 -25.97 21.71 20.22
N ASN A 699 -26.61 22.89 20.22
CA ASN A 699 -26.32 23.94 19.25
C ASN A 699 -24.94 24.55 19.49
N THR A 700 -24.58 24.87 20.75
CA THR A 700 -23.23 25.32 21.13
C THR A 700 -22.17 24.32 20.69
N ILE A 701 -22.43 23.01 20.78
CA ILE A 701 -21.51 22.00 20.26
C ILE A 701 -21.41 22.04 18.73
N VAL A 702 -22.52 22.15 17.99
CA VAL A 702 -22.52 22.27 16.52
C VAL A 702 -21.76 23.52 16.08
N GLY A 703 -21.97 24.64 16.76
CA GLY A 703 -21.25 25.88 16.50
C GLY A 703 -19.76 25.75 16.78
N LEU A 704 -19.39 25.15 17.91
CA LEU A 704 -17.99 24.94 18.28
C LEU A 704 -17.29 24.04 17.25
N ILE A 705 -17.99 23.01 16.77
CA ILE A 705 -17.55 22.14 15.65
C ILE A 705 -17.39 22.97 14.37
N GLY A 706 -18.40 23.74 13.97
CA GLY A 706 -18.33 24.55 12.75
C GLY A 706 -17.24 25.62 12.77
N GLY A 707 -17.02 26.24 13.92
CA GLY A 707 -16.01 27.27 14.13
C GLY A 707 -14.60 26.73 14.21
N THR A 708 -14.39 25.60 14.89
CA THR A 708 -13.09 24.93 14.96
C THR A 708 -12.69 24.32 13.62
N LEU A 709 -13.62 23.69 12.90
CA LEU A 709 -13.42 23.23 11.52
C LEU A 709 -13.08 24.41 10.60
N GLY A 710 -13.82 25.52 10.72
CA GLY A 710 -13.56 26.72 9.96
C GLY A 710 -12.20 27.36 10.23
N THR A 711 -11.78 27.34 11.49
CA THR A 711 -10.44 27.78 11.93
C THR A 711 -9.34 26.93 11.31
N GLY A 712 -9.49 25.59 11.35
CA GLY A 712 -8.53 24.67 10.74
C GLY A 712 -8.40 24.86 9.23
N VAL A 713 -9.52 25.07 8.53
CA VAL A 713 -9.52 25.35 7.09
C VAL A 713 -8.86 26.69 6.76
N ASN A 714 -9.08 27.75 7.55
CA ASN A 714 -8.42 29.04 7.32
C ASN A 714 -6.93 29.02 7.59
N ILE A 715 -6.48 28.33 8.64
CA ILE A 715 -5.07 28.10 8.92
C ILE A 715 -4.40 27.41 7.72
N LEU A 716 -5.09 26.47 7.06
CA LEU A 716 -4.63 25.80 5.83
C LEU A 716 -4.42 26.76 4.64
N PHE A 717 -5.17 27.86 4.56
CA PHE A 717 -5.06 28.85 3.47
C PHE A 717 -4.22 30.09 3.83
N GLY A 718 -3.55 30.09 4.99
CA GLY A 718 -2.84 31.27 5.50
C GLY A 718 -3.77 32.42 5.91
N GLU A 719 -5.07 32.15 6.01
CA GLU A 719 -6.10 33.08 6.45
C GLU A 719 -6.16 33.03 8.00
N LYS A 720 -6.30 34.21 8.62
CA LYS A 720 -6.42 34.29 10.08
C LYS A 720 -7.88 34.07 10.47
N THR A 721 -8.12 33.13 11.37
CA THR A 721 -9.36 33.09 12.16
C THR A 721 -9.06 33.65 13.54
N GLU A 722 -9.76 34.71 13.91
CA GLU A 722 -9.75 35.20 15.28
C GLU A 722 -10.92 34.56 16.02
N ILE A 723 -10.60 33.95 17.15
CA ILE A 723 -11.61 33.50 18.11
C ILE A 723 -11.81 34.66 19.09
N ILE A 724 -12.91 35.37 18.93
CA ILE A 724 -13.27 36.54 19.73
C ILE A 724 -14.32 36.10 20.73
N TYR A 725 -14.08 36.31 22.02
CA TYR A 725 -15.15 36.20 23.00
C TYR A 725 -15.80 37.57 23.16
N ASP A 726 -17.03 37.71 22.71
CA ASP A 726 -17.79 38.95 22.82
C ASP A 726 -19.30 38.63 22.91
N TRP A 727 -20.06 39.49 23.60
CA TRP A 727 -21.51 39.32 23.83
C TRP A 727 -21.93 37.91 24.30
N ASN A 728 -21.14 37.31 25.20
CA ASN A 728 -21.46 36.00 25.75
C ASN A 728 -21.53 34.90 24.66
N ALA A 729 -20.76 35.05 23.58
CA ALA A 729 -20.58 34.02 22.57
C ALA A 729 -19.10 33.87 22.19
N ILE A 730 -18.71 32.66 21.80
CA ILE A 730 -17.43 32.43 21.14
C ILE A 730 -17.64 32.69 19.66
N ASN A 731 -17.09 33.79 19.19
CA ASN A 731 -17.21 34.25 17.81
C ASN A 731 -16.00 33.77 17.02
N PHE A 732 -16.22 32.84 16.11
CA PHE A 732 -15.21 32.43 15.14
C PHE A 732 -15.31 33.34 13.92
N THR A 733 -14.31 34.18 13.73
CA THR A 733 -14.27 35.11 12.59
C THR A 733 -13.66 34.50 11.36
N ASN A 734 -14.01 35.06 10.20
CA ASN A 734 -13.48 34.67 8.90
C ASN A 734 -13.81 33.23 8.46
N THR A 735 -14.70 32.53 9.15
CA THR A 735 -14.94 31.09 8.92
C THR A 735 -15.40 30.78 7.47
N PRO A 736 -14.84 29.74 6.82
CA PRO A 736 -15.04 29.43 5.40
C PRO A 736 -16.36 28.70 5.10
N PHE A 737 -17.27 28.56 6.08
CA PHE A 737 -18.57 27.92 5.88
C PHE A 737 -19.36 28.59 4.75
N TYR A 738 -19.21 29.90 4.56
CA TYR A 738 -19.81 30.65 3.47
C TYR A 738 -19.28 30.24 2.08
N LYS A 739 -17.96 30.01 1.94
CA LYS A 739 -17.32 29.52 0.71
C LYS A 739 -17.84 28.12 0.36
N LEU A 740 -17.99 27.25 1.37
CA LEU A 740 -18.53 25.89 1.21
C LEU A 740 -20.03 25.89 0.88
N ALA A 741 -20.83 26.77 1.48
CA ALA A 741 -22.27 26.81 1.26
C ALA A 741 -22.64 27.33 -0.14
N LYS A 742 -21.84 28.24 -0.71
CA LYS A 742 -21.97 28.72 -2.10
C LYS A 742 -21.82 27.62 -3.16
N ILE A 743 -21.15 26.52 -2.84
CA ILE A 743 -21.03 25.34 -3.73
C ILE A 743 -22.41 24.71 -3.96
N PHE A 744 -23.31 24.79 -2.98
CA PHE A 744 -24.61 24.14 -3.00
C PHE A 744 -25.78 25.12 -3.26
N ASN A 745 -25.61 26.41 -2.95
CA ASN A 745 -26.62 27.44 -3.24
C ASN A 745 -25.98 28.83 -3.44
N ASN A 746 -26.08 29.38 -4.65
CA ASN A 746 -25.47 30.66 -5.02
C ASN A 746 -26.15 31.91 -4.41
N ASN A 747 -27.33 31.76 -3.79
CA ASN A 747 -28.09 32.88 -3.22
C ASN A 747 -27.77 33.19 -1.74
N ILE A 748 -26.79 32.51 -1.16
CA ILE A 748 -26.41 32.73 0.24
C ILE A 748 -25.62 34.05 0.37
N ILE A 749 -26.04 34.91 1.29
CA ILE A 749 -25.44 36.24 1.56
C ILE A 749 -24.40 36.11 2.69
N PRO A 750 -23.25 36.82 2.64
CA PRO A 750 -22.30 36.84 3.75
C PRO A 750 -22.98 37.32 5.05
N GLY A 751 -22.82 36.57 6.14
CA GLY A 751 -23.43 36.87 7.44
C GLY A 751 -22.70 36.19 8.61
N ALA A 752 -23.30 36.26 9.79
CA ALA A 752 -22.94 35.44 10.94
C ALA A 752 -24.01 34.37 11.14
N ILE A 753 -23.62 33.19 11.62
CA ILE A 753 -24.56 32.12 12.00
C ILE A 753 -24.34 31.77 13.47
N THR A 754 -25.41 31.84 14.25
CA THR A 754 -25.39 31.57 15.69
C THR A 754 -25.83 30.14 15.97
N PHE A 755 -25.10 29.50 16.85
CA PHE A 755 -25.27 28.11 17.24
C PHE A 755 -25.16 28.05 18.76
N GLY A 756 -26.26 28.33 19.46
CA GLY A 756 -26.23 28.52 20.90
C GLY A 756 -25.28 29.66 21.25
N ASN A 757 -24.23 29.38 22.03
CA ASN A 757 -23.25 30.39 22.47
C ASN A 757 -22.03 30.49 21.55
N ILE A 758 -22.13 30.02 20.30
CA ILE A 758 -21.06 30.10 19.31
C ILE A 758 -21.59 30.80 18.07
N GLU A 759 -20.87 31.81 17.58
CA GLU A 759 -21.22 32.50 16.34
C GLU A 759 -20.11 32.30 15.30
N LEU A 760 -20.47 31.94 14.08
CA LEU A 760 -19.53 31.77 12.98
C LEU A 760 -19.73 32.92 12.00
N TYR A 761 -18.75 33.82 11.92
CA TYR A 761 -18.78 34.97 11.03
C TYR A 761 -18.10 34.64 9.72
N SER A 762 -18.75 34.98 8.61
CA SER A 762 -18.18 34.89 7.27
C SER A 762 -17.04 35.90 7.04
N GLU A 763 -16.27 35.69 5.97
CA GLU A 763 -15.10 36.51 5.65
C GLU A 763 -15.42 38.01 5.52
N GLY A 764 -14.70 38.84 6.27
CA GLY A 764 -14.88 40.30 6.28
C GLY A 764 -16.02 40.84 7.14
N ILE A 765 -16.71 39.99 7.90
CA ILE A 765 -17.73 40.38 8.89
C ILE A 765 -17.19 40.11 10.30
N TYR A 766 -17.35 41.09 11.19
CA TYR A 766 -16.83 41.04 12.56
C TYR A 766 -17.88 41.52 13.57
N PRO A 767 -17.81 41.06 14.83
CA PRO A 767 -18.65 41.55 15.91
C PRO A 767 -18.40 43.05 16.21
N ASN A 768 -19.40 43.74 16.75
CA ASN A 768 -19.34 45.17 17.07
C ASN A 768 -18.75 45.39 18.49
N ASN A 769 -17.50 45.88 18.54
CA ASN A 769 -16.62 46.19 19.70
C ASN A 769 -15.62 45.09 20.06
N TYR A 770 -14.33 45.42 19.98
CA TYR A 770 -13.23 44.45 19.94
C TYR A 770 -12.45 44.34 21.27
N SER A 771 -12.29 43.12 21.75
CA SER A 771 -11.10 42.70 22.50
C SER A 771 -10.67 41.32 22.01
N SER A 772 -9.54 41.24 21.31
CA SER A 772 -9.07 40.02 20.64
C SER A 772 -8.20 39.15 21.56
N VAL A 773 -8.41 37.83 21.50
CA VAL A 773 -7.43 36.84 21.96
C VAL A 773 -6.70 36.32 20.73
N TYR A 774 -5.44 36.73 20.59
CA TYR A 774 -4.59 36.30 19.48
C TYR A 774 -4.03 34.91 19.74
N ILE A 775 -4.31 33.95 18.86
CA ILE A 775 -3.64 32.65 18.85
C ILE A 775 -2.42 32.80 17.93
N PRO A 776 -1.18 32.77 18.47
CA PRO A 776 0.01 32.81 17.62
C PRO A 776 0.11 31.53 16.79
N SER A 777 0.77 31.64 15.65
CA SER A 777 1.11 30.57 14.69
C SER A 777 2.16 29.57 15.21
N ASP A 778 2.12 29.22 16.50
CA ASP A 778 3.08 28.31 17.13
C ASP A 778 2.66 26.83 16.90
N PRO A 779 3.44 26.03 16.15
CA PRO A 779 3.06 24.71 15.67
C PRO A 779 2.97 23.60 16.74
N GLN A 780 3.07 23.91 18.04
CA GLN A 780 2.97 22.92 19.14
C GLN A 780 1.90 23.21 20.20
N LEU A 781 0.93 24.09 19.96
CA LEU A 781 -0.05 24.46 20.99
C LEU A 781 -1.23 23.48 21.09
N ALA A 782 -1.31 22.73 22.19
CA ALA A 782 -2.56 22.09 22.62
C ALA A 782 -3.44 23.12 23.35
N LEU A 783 -4.47 23.65 22.69
CA LEU A 783 -5.42 24.57 23.31
C LEU A 783 -6.31 23.83 24.32
N ARG A 784 -6.14 24.13 25.61
CA ARG A 784 -7.13 23.85 26.65
C ARG A 784 -7.82 25.16 27.01
N LEU A 785 -9.07 25.34 26.58
CA LEU A 785 -9.90 26.45 27.04
C LEU A 785 -10.35 26.16 28.48
N SER A 786 -9.88 26.95 29.44
CA SER A 786 -10.36 26.93 30.83
C SER A 786 -10.43 28.36 31.38
N GLY A 787 -11.62 28.80 31.81
CA GLY A 787 -11.81 29.97 32.69
C GLY A 787 -12.55 31.19 32.11
N ILE A 788 -13.86 31.09 31.85
CA ILE A 788 -14.71 32.26 31.51
C ILE A 788 -16.02 32.15 32.28
N THR A 789 -16.28 33.09 33.19
CA THR A 789 -17.43 33.11 34.10
C THR A 789 -18.49 34.15 33.73
N HIS A 790 -19.74 33.67 33.53
CA HIS A 790 -21.05 34.35 33.43
C HIS A 790 -21.56 34.82 32.05
N LEU A 791 -22.79 34.39 31.69
CA LEU A 791 -23.50 34.73 30.44
C LEU A 791 -25.02 34.98 30.67
N GLU A 792 -25.60 35.93 29.92
CA GLU A 792 -27.05 36.12 29.68
C GLU A 792 -27.37 36.00 28.17
N PHE A 793 -28.54 35.45 27.82
CA PHE A 793 -28.96 35.16 26.43
C PHE A 793 -29.45 36.38 25.62
N SER A 794 -29.26 36.30 24.30
CA SER A 794 -30.00 37.11 23.31
C SER A 794 -31.45 36.62 23.16
N THR A 795 -32.40 37.54 23.04
CA THR A 795 -33.85 37.25 22.92
C THR A 795 -34.21 36.44 21.66
N HIS A 796 -33.35 36.44 20.63
CA HIS A 796 -33.50 35.62 19.43
C HIS A 796 -33.42 34.12 19.72
N GLU A 797 -32.41 33.72 20.49
CA GLU A 797 -32.14 32.32 20.86
C GLU A 797 -33.18 31.76 21.83
N GLU A 798 -33.81 32.63 22.62
CA GLU A 798 -34.94 32.28 23.48
C GLU A 798 -36.15 31.79 22.65
N LYS A 799 -36.38 32.38 21.47
CA LYS A 799 -37.47 31.94 20.57
C LYS A 799 -37.25 30.54 20.02
N HIS A 800 -36.02 30.24 19.61
CA HIS A 800 -35.71 28.90 19.12
C HIS A 800 -35.85 27.83 20.22
N THR A 801 -35.58 28.20 21.48
CA THR A 801 -35.90 27.37 22.65
C THR A 801 -37.41 27.09 22.75
N TYR A 802 -38.28 28.09 22.53
CA TYR A 802 -39.74 27.88 22.49
C TYR A 802 -40.21 27.07 21.28
N GLN A 803 -39.64 27.27 20.10
CA GLN A 803 -39.97 26.47 18.92
C GLN A 803 -39.61 25.00 19.16
N TYR A 804 -38.48 24.73 19.80
CA TYR A 804 -38.11 23.37 20.20
C TYR A 804 -39.08 22.78 21.24
N GLN A 805 -39.53 23.56 22.22
CA GLN A 805 -40.57 23.10 23.15
C GLN A 805 -41.86 22.68 22.43
N HIS A 806 -42.18 23.34 21.31
CA HIS A 806 -43.37 23.04 20.52
C HIS A 806 -43.20 21.80 19.62
N TYR A 807 -42.07 21.69 18.91
CA TYR A 807 -41.84 20.63 17.92
C TYR A 807 -41.06 19.42 18.47
N GLY A 808 -40.54 19.52 19.69
CA GLY A 808 -39.77 18.49 20.36
C GLY A 808 -38.57 18.01 19.52
N PRO A 809 -38.23 16.70 19.54
CA PRO A 809 -37.06 16.17 18.84
C PRO A 809 -37.13 16.28 17.31
N PHE A 810 -38.29 16.65 16.74
CA PHE A 810 -38.45 16.85 15.29
C PHE A 810 -38.12 18.28 14.84
N TYR A 811 -37.90 19.22 15.76
CA TYR A 811 -37.58 20.61 15.46
C TYR A 811 -36.40 20.75 14.49
N GLY A 812 -35.28 20.06 14.75
CA GLY A 812 -34.08 20.13 13.91
C GLY A 812 -34.33 19.64 12.48
N LEU A 813 -35.19 18.62 12.30
CA LEU A 813 -35.58 18.14 10.98
C LEU A 813 -36.42 19.19 10.22
N PHE A 814 -37.37 19.83 10.90
CA PHE A 814 -38.19 20.90 10.30
C PHE A 814 -37.39 22.15 9.99
N TYR A 815 -36.44 22.51 10.86
CA TYR A 815 -35.54 23.63 10.66
C TYR A 815 -34.64 23.43 9.43
N VAL A 816 -34.12 22.22 9.22
CA VAL A 816 -33.33 21.87 8.01
C VAL A 816 -34.20 21.85 6.75
N LEU A 817 -35.41 21.28 6.81
CA LEU A 817 -36.35 21.24 5.68
C LEU A 817 -36.90 22.63 5.31
N GLY A 818 -36.88 23.59 6.25
CA GLY A 818 -37.27 24.98 6.07
C GLY A 818 -36.27 25.86 5.32
N GLY A 819 -35.20 25.29 4.76
CA GLY A 819 -34.18 26.02 4.01
C GLY A 819 -32.91 26.34 4.82
N PHE A 820 -32.75 25.73 6.01
CA PHE A 820 -31.60 25.95 6.91
C PHE A 820 -31.43 27.46 7.22
N ALA A 821 -30.21 27.97 7.46
CA ALA A 821 -29.97 29.39 7.79
C ALA A 821 -30.22 30.39 6.63
N SER A 822 -31.13 30.10 5.71
CA SER A 822 -31.59 31.10 4.74
C SER A 822 -32.48 32.12 5.46
N GLY A 823 -32.38 33.40 5.08
CA GLY A 823 -33.27 34.45 5.61
C GLY A 823 -34.76 34.24 5.28
N ASP A 824 -35.08 33.25 4.45
CA ASP A 824 -36.45 32.82 4.15
C ASP A 824 -36.92 31.64 5.03
N ASN A 825 -36.08 31.16 5.96
CA ASN A 825 -36.46 30.07 6.86
C ASN A 825 -37.51 30.57 7.85
N PRO A 826 -38.71 29.95 7.88
CA PRO A 826 -39.80 30.40 8.73
C PRO A 826 -39.46 30.38 10.22
N PHE A 827 -38.53 29.53 10.66
CA PHE A 827 -38.09 29.48 12.05
C PHE A 827 -37.14 30.62 12.43
N GLU A 828 -36.26 31.02 11.51
CA GLU A 828 -35.38 32.20 11.67
C GLU A 828 -36.18 33.49 11.60
N LEU A 829 -37.09 33.63 10.63
CA LEU A 829 -37.98 34.78 10.52
C LEU A 829 -38.84 35.00 11.77
N GLU A 830 -39.31 33.91 12.39
CA GLU A 830 -40.11 33.98 13.61
C GLU A 830 -39.25 34.28 14.85
N ALA A 831 -37.97 33.86 14.87
CA ALA A 831 -37.00 34.22 15.90
C ALA A 831 -36.56 35.68 15.80
N ASP A 832 -36.29 36.16 14.59
CA ASP A 832 -36.00 37.56 14.30
C ASP A 832 -37.16 38.46 14.74
N GLN A 833 -38.40 38.07 14.39
CA GLN A 833 -39.60 38.80 14.80
C GLN A 833 -39.79 38.79 16.32
N TYR A 834 -39.51 37.66 16.99
CA TYR A 834 -39.60 37.57 18.43
C TYR A 834 -38.56 38.46 19.12
N SER A 835 -37.31 38.43 18.65
CA SER A 835 -36.23 39.29 19.15
C SER A 835 -36.59 40.78 18.98
N LEU A 836 -37.07 41.18 17.80
CA LEU A 836 -37.52 42.55 17.52
C LEU A 836 -38.71 42.97 18.39
N SER A 837 -39.62 42.05 18.73
CA SER A 837 -40.79 42.35 19.57
C SER A 837 -40.48 42.47 21.07
N ASN A 838 -39.38 41.87 21.54
CA ASN A 838 -38.95 41.86 22.93
C ASN A 838 -37.75 42.80 23.21
N MET A 839 -37.33 43.59 22.22
CA MET A 839 -36.27 44.63 22.36
C MET A 839 -36.74 45.95 23.03
N HIS A 840 -37.84 45.93 23.79
CA HIS A 840 -38.39 47.10 24.50
C HIS A 840 -38.35 47.01 26.02
#